data_AF-A0A914ZRY4-F1
#
_entry.id   AF-A0A914ZRY4-F1
#
_cell.length_a   1.000
_cell.length_b   1.000
_cell.length_c   1.000
_cell.angle_alpha   90.00
_cell.angle_beta   90.00
_cell.angle_gamma   90.00
#
_symmetry.space_group_name_H-M   'P 1'
#
loop_
_entity.id
_entity.type
_entity.pdbx_description
1 polymer ?
#
loop_
_entity_poly.entity_id
_entity_poly.type
_entity_poly.pdbx_seq_one_letter_code
_entity_poly.pdbx_strand_id
1 'polypeptide(L)'
;MSWRRWSSRARDGLMTLRDVFRWAKRLALSDQTDWQQCLADQGFFLLAARCRNVVDESLVKATLEKHLKRTISAERLFAMDSVYMPSNIRNGDLTDCDIELTSTMRRMIVLCAQAWRCNEPVLMVGDTGCGKTTVADIIAKGKLLSVNCHERTETSDFLGSLRPIGDGTFRWVDGIVVEAMKEGRPLLIDEISLAADSVLERLNPLLEPSRLLLLTDAGTVAEQVEAKDGFNIVATMNPGGDYGKKELSKALRNRFTEFWCPSELNADDMKSIILRRMRYWTPREKMPSKECIATCLVQFVTWFSSNYSHIFRCRISIRDVVAATELFVSCVDRAGSVSRAFYHAISATILDALGAVPTRMSFDRLALVDDSIRELNAIMRRELQLGFEEVGESFSVTIHGSSDEGFIVSDFVIPFGPLRPSMPATFTFEAPTCKRNVYRLARALSINKPILMEGAPGCGKSSTVVALAAATGHPLTRLNLSDQTDLSDLFGSDVPIVLEDGSASFAWKDGPVLNAIKNGHWILLDEMNLASQSVLEGLNACLDHRRQLFIAELNRTFEVGAGSGRSRFFACQNPRKQGGNRRALPKSFVNRFTSIYAEDLTADDERIIIGKCFSRDLDEDVIAQMVAVKETIVHEISTDGHFASDGAPFEFNLRDLLRWAELTVKSKDIAYAFDLIFVRRLRTPEDRRKMRNIFVEKFGLQCLPSIASVSISRSRIRIGKVELSRMGSHMSS
;
A
#
# COMPACT_ATOMS: atom_id res chain seq x y z
N MET A 1 45.67 23.03 13.07
CA MET A 1 46.08 21.61 13.19
C MET A 1 45.14 20.81 14.13
N SER A 2 43.81 20.99 14.09
CA SER A 2 42.86 20.32 15.02
C SER A 2 41.69 19.57 14.35
N TRP A 3 41.73 19.34 13.03
CA TRP A 3 40.70 18.60 12.29
C TRP A 3 40.88 17.07 12.31
N ARG A 4 41.85 16.53 13.06
CA ARG A 4 42.28 15.10 12.96
C ARG A 4 41.76 14.15 14.05
N ARG A 5 40.89 14.58 14.95
CA ARG A 5 40.21 13.66 15.90
C ARG A 5 38.72 13.55 15.56
N TRP A 6 38.44 13.09 14.34
CA TRP A 6 37.13 12.56 13.97
C TRP A 6 37.17 11.04 14.18
N SER A 7 36.18 10.52 14.92
CA SER A 7 36.06 9.09 15.22
C SER A 7 35.84 8.30 13.92
N SER A 8 36.20 7.02 13.95
CA SER A 8 36.34 6.10 12.80
C SER A 8 35.07 5.88 11.94
N ARG A 9 33.94 6.52 12.21
CA ARG A 9 32.72 6.50 11.37
C ARG A 9 32.53 7.75 10.50
N ALA A 10 33.32 8.81 10.72
CA ALA A 10 33.18 10.08 10.03
C ALA A 10 34.33 10.31 9.01
N ARG A 11 34.73 9.28 8.25
CA ARG A 11 35.77 9.43 7.22
C ARG A 11 35.30 10.18 5.96
N ASP A 12 33.99 10.39 5.81
CA ASP A 12 33.43 11.21 4.74
C ASP A 12 33.07 12.59 5.30
N GLY A 13 33.75 13.63 4.82
CA GLY A 13 33.58 15.00 5.31
C GLY A 13 32.12 15.48 5.20
N LEU A 14 31.58 15.99 6.30
CA LEU A 14 30.21 16.52 6.43
C LEU A 14 29.97 17.77 5.54
N MET A 15 31.05 18.36 5.05
CA MET A 15 31.06 19.58 4.24
C MET A 15 32.01 19.41 3.05
N THR A 16 31.51 19.69 1.85
CA THR A 16 32.30 19.73 0.62
C THR A 16 32.66 21.17 0.23
N LEU A 17 33.62 21.35 -0.69
CA LEU A 17 33.91 22.69 -1.23
C LEU A 17 32.66 23.33 -1.88
N ARG A 18 31.79 22.54 -2.52
CA ARG A 18 30.53 23.02 -3.08
C ARG A 18 29.61 23.56 -2.00
N ASP A 19 29.56 22.93 -0.83
CA ASP A 19 28.79 23.43 0.33
C ASP A 19 29.35 24.75 0.86
N VAL A 20 30.67 24.93 0.85
CA VAL A 20 31.29 26.22 1.22
C VAL A 20 30.89 27.32 0.23
N PHE A 21 30.91 27.04 -1.08
CA PHE A 21 30.48 28.00 -2.09
C PHE A 21 28.99 28.34 -1.98
N ARG A 22 28.13 27.34 -1.72
CA ARG A 22 26.71 27.59 -1.41
C ARG A 22 26.59 28.51 -0.22
N TRP A 23 27.27 28.19 0.88
CA TRP A 23 27.20 28.97 2.11
C TRP A 23 27.58 30.44 1.88
N ALA A 24 28.66 30.71 1.14
CA ALA A 24 29.05 32.05 0.76
C ALA A 24 28.01 32.75 -0.14
N LYS A 25 27.45 32.04 -1.14
CA LYS A 25 26.42 32.57 -2.03
C LYS A 25 25.14 32.95 -1.28
N ARG A 26 24.72 32.14 -0.30
CA ARG A 26 23.54 32.43 0.52
C ARG A 26 23.67 33.73 1.30
N LEU A 27 24.88 34.03 1.80
CA LEU A 27 25.16 35.31 2.45
C LEU A 27 25.08 36.47 1.46
N ALA A 28 25.65 36.30 0.26
CA ALA A 28 25.63 37.33 -0.78
C ALA A 28 24.22 37.69 -1.27
N LEU A 29 23.28 36.75 -1.19
CA LEU A 29 21.86 36.94 -1.52
C LEU A 29 21.01 37.33 -0.30
N SER A 30 21.63 37.66 0.84
CA SER A 30 20.92 38.03 2.06
C SER A 30 20.74 39.52 2.22
N ASP A 31 19.50 39.93 2.51
CA ASP A 31 19.16 41.31 2.85
C ASP A 31 19.37 41.62 4.36
N GLN A 32 19.90 40.67 5.13
CA GLN A 32 20.12 40.85 6.57
C GLN A 32 21.34 41.73 6.85
N THR A 33 21.17 42.69 7.76
CA THR A 33 22.24 43.63 8.14
C THR A 33 23.33 42.99 9.00
N ASP A 34 22.98 42.05 9.90
CA ASP A 34 23.97 41.27 10.66
C ASP A 34 24.45 40.07 9.84
N TRP A 35 25.50 40.30 9.04
CA TRP A 35 26.12 39.28 8.21
C TRP A 35 26.68 38.09 9.02
N GLN A 36 27.11 38.30 10.27
CA GLN A 36 27.65 37.22 11.12
C GLN A 36 26.53 36.29 11.59
N GLN A 37 25.39 36.86 11.99
CA GLN A 37 24.22 36.07 12.36
C GLN A 37 23.67 35.34 11.14
N CYS A 38 23.56 36.02 9.99
CA CYS A 38 23.12 35.39 8.76
C CYS A 38 24.03 34.21 8.37
N LEU A 39 25.34 34.39 8.46
CA LEU A 39 26.30 33.33 8.16
C LEU A 39 26.15 32.15 9.15
N ALA A 40 25.90 32.42 10.44
CA ALA A 40 25.68 31.39 11.44
C ALA A 40 24.40 30.58 11.16
N ASP A 41 23.28 31.26 10.89
CA ASP A 41 21.99 30.63 10.60
C ASP A 41 22.05 29.82 9.31
N GLN A 42 22.60 30.38 8.23
CA GLN A 42 22.72 29.68 6.94
C GLN A 42 23.69 28.49 7.03
N GLY A 43 24.75 28.61 7.82
CA GLY A 43 25.68 27.51 8.09
C GLY A 43 24.99 26.38 8.85
N PHE A 44 24.12 26.72 9.80
CA PHE A 44 23.29 25.76 10.51
C PHE A 44 22.32 25.05 9.55
N PHE A 45 21.64 25.80 8.67
CA PHE A 45 20.74 25.20 7.67
C PHE A 45 21.43 24.26 6.69
N LEU A 46 22.71 24.47 6.36
CA LEU A 46 23.45 23.61 5.44
C LEU A 46 24.06 22.39 6.13
N LEU A 47 24.66 22.57 7.31
CA LEU A 47 25.45 21.53 7.96
C LEU A 47 24.62 20.71 8.94
N ALA A 48 23.86 21.38 9.81
CA ALA A 48 23.08 20.71 10.85
C ALA A 48 21.88 19.95 10.25
N ALA A 49 21.37 20.43 9.12
CA ALA A 49 20.26 19.78 8.42
C ALA A 49 20.62 18.39 7.86
N ARG A 50 21.90 18.09 7.64
CA ARG A 50 22.38 16.78 7.16
C ARG A 50 22.54 15.77 8.31
N CYS A 51 22.60 16.23 9.55
CA CYS A 51 22.77 15.37 10.70
C CYS A 51 21.55 14.46 10.87
N ARG A 52 21.80 13.16 11.03
CA ARG A 52 20.74 12.16 11.26
C ARG A 52 20.38 12.02 12.74
N ASN A 53 21.17 12.61 13.65
CA ASN A 53 20.97 12.55 15.09
C ASN A 53 21.23 13.91 15.76
N VAL A 54 20.62 14.09 16.93
CA VAL A 54 20.64 15.34 17.70
C VAL A 54 22.04 15.67 18.24
N VAL A 55 22.87 14.65 18.49
CA VAL A 55 24.23 14.83 19.02
C VAL A 55 25.12 15.55 18.01
N ASP A 56 25.12 15.06 16.77
CA ASP A 56 25.90 15.65 15.67
C ASP A 56 25.40 17.07 15.35
N GLU A 57 24.08 17.27 15.34
CA GLU A 57 23.47 18.58 15.14
C GLU A 57 23.91 19.58 16.23
N SER A 58 23.91 19.15 17.49
CA SER A 58 24.33 19.97 18.63
C SER A 58 25.81 20.33 18.56
N LEU A 59 26.65 19.41 18.07
CA LEU A 59 28.08 19.65 17.86
C LEU A 59 28.32 20.68 16.74
N VAL A 60 27.60 20.57 15.62
CA VAL A 60 27.65 21.55 14.52
C VAL A 60 27.26 22.92 15.04
N LYS A 61 26.14 23.01 15.77
CA LYS A 61 25.69 24.26 16.41
C LYS A 61 26.79 24.87 17.28
N ALA A 62 27.31 24.12 18.26
CA ALA A 62 28.33 24.62 19.18
C ALA A 62 29.60 25.10 18.45
N THR A 63 29.96 24.44 17.36
CA THR A 63 31.11 24.81 16.53
C THR A 63 30.87 26.13 15.80
N LEU A 64 29.69 26.30 15.18
CA LEU A 64 29.31 27.54 14.51
C LEU A 64 29.26 28.71 15.50
N GLU A 65 28.60 28.53 16.65
CA GLU A 65 28.50 29.57 17.68
C GLU A 65 29.87 30.00 18.21
N LYS A 66 30.78 29.04 18.43
CA LYS A 66 32.15 29.30 18.87
C LYS A 66 32.93 30.15 17.88
N HIS A 67 32.82 29.86 16.58
CA HIS A 67 33.64 30.52 15.56
C HIS A 67 33.03 31.83 15.04
N LEU A 68 31.70 31.90 14.96
CA LEU A 68 30.97 33.08 14.45
C LEU A 68 30.53 34.04 15.55
N LYS A 69 30.69 33.66 16.83
CA LYS A 69 30.39 34.48 18.01
C LYS A 69 28.94 35.00 18.02
N ARG A 70 28.02 34.15 17.58
CA ARG A 70 26.57 34.39 17.50
C ARG A 70 25.83 33.17 18.03
N THR A 71 24.66 33.38 18.62
CA THR A 71 23.84 32.30 19.17
C THR A 71 22.83 31.83 18.13
N ILE A 72 22.66 30.52 18.03
CA ILE A 72 21.75 29.88 17.08
C ILE A 72 20.60 29.26 17.88
N SER A 73 19.38 29.74 17.67
CA SER A 73 18.18 29.17 18.31
C SER A 73 17.34 28.42 17.28
N ALA A 74 17.47 27.09 17.23
CA ALA A 74 16.70 26.26 16.30
C ALA A 74 15.19 26.47 16.44
N GLU A 75 14.70 26.62 17.67
CA GLU A 75 13.30 26.92 17.97
C GLU A 75 12.84 28.21 17.27
N ARG A 76 13.61 29.30 17.36
CA ARG A 76 13.29 30.57 16.68
C ARG A 76 13.44 30.49 15.17
N LEU A 77 14.48 29.81 14.68
CA LEU A 77 14.74 29.67 13.24
C LEU A 77 13.60 28.97 12.51
N PHE A 78 12.96 28.00 13.17
CA PHE A 78 11.86 27.18 12.60
C PHE A 78 10.49 27.50 13.21
N ALA A 79 10.37 28.60 13.95
CA ALA A 79 9.08 29.09 14.45
C ALA A 79 8.22 29.65 13.30
N MET A 80 6.91 29.75 13.53
CA MET A 80 5.98 30.31 12.53
C MET A 80 6.25 31.77 12.23
N ASP A 81 6.66 32.54 13.23
CA ASP A 81 7.02 33.95 13.15
C ASP A 81 8.48 34.18 12.70
N SER A 82 9.23 33.12 12.39
CA SER A 82 10.59 33.19 11.88
C SER A 82 10.67 34.06 10.62
N VAL A 83 11.73 34.86 10.51
CA VAL A 83 12.05 35.63 9.30
C VAL A 83 12.37 34.73 8.11
N TYR A 84 12.69 33.45 8.36
CA TYR A 84 12.99 32.46 7.33
C TYR A 84 11.76 31.64 6.91
N MET A 85 10.65 31.74 7.64
CA MET A 85 9.38 31.12 7.26
C MET A 85 8.82 31.85 6.03
N PRO A 86 8.42 31.14 4.96
CA PRO A 86 7.78 31.76 3.81
C PRO A 86 6.58 32.62 4.21
N SER A 87 6.49 33.84 3.69
CA SER A 87 5.47 34.81 4.07
C SER A 87 4.04 34.31 3.86
N ASN A 88 3.81 33.58 2.78
CA ASN A 88 2.53 32.92 2.48
C ASN A 88 2.11 31.93 3.58
N ILE A 89 3.07 31.15 4.09
CA ILE A 89 2.80 30.17 5.16
C ILE A 89 2.58 30.89 6.49
N ARG A 90 3.39 31.90 6.79
CA ARG A 90 3.25 32.73 7.99
C ARG A 90 1.90 33.46 8.04
N ASN A 91 1.39 33.89 6.89
CA ASN A 91 0.13 34.61 6.77
C ASN A 91 -1.11 33.69 6.75
N GLY A 92 -0.91 32.37 6.81
CA GLY A 92 -2.01 31.41 6.93
C GLY A 92 -2.55 30.84 5.62
N ASP A 93 -1.85 30.90 4.49
CA ASP A 93 -2.35 30.37 3.20
C ASP A 93 -2.66 28.85 3.22
N LEU A 94 -2.26 28.14 4.28
CA LEU A 94 -2.54 26.71 4.49
C LEU A 94 -3.72 26.46 5.45
N THR A 95 -4.43 27.49 5.90
CA THR A 95 -5.54 27.35 6.87
C THR A 95 -6.62 26.41 6.39
N ASP A 96 -6.88 26.33 5.08
CA ASP A 96 -7.92 25.51 4.49
C ASP A 96 -7.46 24.09 4.11
N CYS A 97 -6.17 23.76 4.21
CA CYS A 97 -5.63 22.43 3.91
C CYS A 97 -5.66 21.50 5.14
N ASP A 98 -5.89 20.19 4.95
CA ASP A 98 -5.83 19.15 6.02
C ASP A 98 -4.38 18.83 6.47
N ILE A 99 -3.55 19.86 6.53
CA ILE A 99 -2.13 19.79 6.87
C ILE A 99 -1.95 20.48 8.22
N GLU A 100 -1.25 19.80 9.14
CA GLU A 100 -0.78 20.37 10.40
C GLU A 100 0.71 20.66 10.29
N LEU A 101 1.12 21.86 10.69
CA LEU A 101 2.50 22.31 10.58
C LEU A 101 3.26 22.00 11.87
N THR A 102 3.60 20.73 12.06
CA THR A 102 4.43 20.25 13.18
C THR A 102 5.80 20.92 13.18
N SER A 103 6.51 20.83 14.31
CA SER A 103 7.88 21.36 14.45
C SER A 103 8.82 20.85 13.35
N THR A 104 8.75 19.55 13.06
CA THR A 104 9.49 18.89 11.98
C THR A 104 9.09 19.41 10.60
N MET A 105 7.78 19.57 10.33
CA MET A 105 7.29 20.10 9.05
C MET A 105 7.79 21.53 8.81
N ARG A 106 7.72 22.40 9.83
CA ARG A 106 8.23 23.78 9.76
C ARG A 106 9.72 23.83 9.47
N ARG A 107 10.51 22.96 10.11
CA ARG A 107 11.95 22.83 9.82
C ARG A 107 12.19 22.49 8.35
N MET A 108 11.53 21.46 7.82
CA MET A 108 11.69 21.05 6.42
C MET A 108 11.26 22.14 5.44
N ILE A 109 10.17 22.86 5.74
CA ILE A 109 9.68 23.98 4.93
C ILE A 109 10.73 25.09 4.85
N VAL A 110 11.27 25.52 5.98
CA VAL A 110 12.30 26.57 6.04
C VAL A 110 13.53 26.14 5.26
N LEU A 111 14.04 24.93 5.48
CA LEU A 111 15.24 24.43 4.80
C LEU A 111 15.08 24.40 3.28
N CYS A 112 13.94 23.91 2.79
CA CYS A 112 13.66 23.84 1.36
C CYS A 112 13.44 25.24 0.76
N ALA A 113 12.71 26.13 1.46
CA ALA A 113 12.51 27.51 1.02
C ALA A 113 13.83 28.31 0.92
N GLN A 114 14.74 28.13 1.88
CA GLN A 114 16.07 28.78 1.84
C GLN A 114 16.91 28.27 0.65
N ALA A 115 16.85 26.98 0.34
CA ALA A 115 17.53 26.41 -0.83
C ALA A 115 16.95 26.97 -2.14
N TRP A 116 15.62 26.99 -2.28
CA TRP A 116 14.94 27.50 -3.47
C TRP A 116 15.20 28.98 -3.72
N ARG A 117 15.21 29.81 -2.66
CA ARG A 117 15.59 31.23 -2.74
C ARG A 117 16.98 31.43 -3.35
N CYS A 118 17.89 30.47 -3.15
CA CYS A 118 19.25 30.52 -3.67
C CYS A 118 19.42 29.77 -5.01
N ASN A 119 18.30 29.36 -5.61
CA ASN A 119 18.20 28.57 -6.83
C ASN A 119 18.90 27.20 -6.74
N GLU A 120 18.95 26.61 -5.54
CA GLU A 120 19.59 25.32 -5.28
C GLU A 120 18.60 24.15 -5.44
N PRO A 121 19.00 23.02 -6.05
CA PRO A 121 18.19 21.82 -6.06
C PRO A 121 18.21 21.16 -4.67
N VAL A 122 17.07 20.65 -4.22
CA VAL A 122 16.89 20.10 -2.87
C VAL A 122 16.86 18.58 -2.90
N LEU A 123 17.50 17.94 -1.93
CA LEU A 123 17.38 16.50 -1.68
C LEU A 123 16.89 16.23 -0.26
N MET A 124 15.68 15.67 -0.14
CA MET A 124 15.08 15.25 1.13
C MET A 124 15.34 13.77 1.37
N VAL A 125 16.02 13.43 2.47
CA VAL A 125 16.38 12.06 2.83
C VAL A 125 15.71 11.67 4.15
N GLY A 126 14.92 10.62 4.18
CA GLY A 126 14.29 10.15 5.41
C GLY A 126 13.29 9.03 5.16
N ASP A 127 12.69 8.47 6.20
CA ASP A 127 11.76 7.35 6.04
C ASP A 127 10.48 7.73 5.27
N THR A 128 9.72 6.74 4.82
CA THR A 128 8.41 7.02 4.21
C THR A 128 7.42 7.54 5.23
N GLY A 129 6.60 8.51 4.83
CA GLY A 129 5.58 9.09 5.70
C GLY A 129 6.08 10.19 6.64
N CYS A 130 7.32 10.66 6.50
CA CYS A 130 7.82 11.82 7.27
C CYS A 130 7.47 13.20 6.66
N GLY A 131 6.69 13.24 5.57
CA GLY A 131 6.17 14.49 5.00
C GLY A 131 6.95 15.09 3.83
N LYS A 132 8.00 14.43 3.30
CA LYS A 132 8.84 14.91 2.18
C LYS A 132 8.04 15.46 1.00
N THR A 133 7.17 14.61 0.44
CA THR A 133 6.31 14.93 -0.70
C THR A 133 5.33 16.06 -0.39
N THR A 134 4.78 16.09 0.83
CA THR A 134 3.86 17.14 1.28
C THR A 134 4.56 18.49 1.39
N VAL A 135 5.81 18.54 1.90
CA VAL A 135 6.62 19.78 1.93
C VAL A 135 6.87 20.31 0.52
N ALA A 136 7.23 19.43 -0.41
CA ALA A 136 7.47 19.82 -1.79
C ALA A 136 6.24 20.49 -2.40
N ASP A 137 5.06 19.92 -2.18
CA ASP A 137 3.79 20.44 -2.70
C ASP A 137 3.39 21.79 -2.07
N ILE A 138 3.54 21.91 -0.74
CA ILE A 138 3.30 23.17 0.00
C ILE A 138 4.13 24.32 -0.58
N ILE A 139 5.43 24.08 -0.79
CA ILE A 139 6.34 25.13 -1.26
C ILE A 139 6.09 25.46 -2.73
N ALA A 140 5.70 24.46 -3.53
CA ALA A 140 5.34 24.63 -4.93
C ALA A 140 3.98 25.32 -5.15
N LYS A 141 3.18 25.55 -4.09
CA LYS A 141 1.86 26.21 -4.16
C LYS A 141 0.92 25.55 -5.18
N GLY A 142 0.90 24.21 -5.22
CA GLY A 142 0.07 23.44 -6.13
C GLY A 142 0.49 23.45 -7.60
N LYS A 143 1.66 24.02 -7.94
CA LYS A 143 2.22 24.00 -9.32
C LYS A 143 3.17 22.84 -9.58
N LEU A 144 3.37 21.96 -8.60
CA LEU A 144 4.36 20.88 -8.63
C LEU A 144 4.05 19.88 -9.73
N LEU A 145 4.98 19.66 -10.64
CA LEU A 145 5.02 18.46 -11.47
C LEU A 145 5.73 17.36 -10.70
N SER A 146 5.25 16.11 -10.77
CA SER A 146 5.87 15.02 -10.03
C SER A 146 6.00 13.74 -10.85
N VAL A 147 7.15 13.11 -10.74
CA VAL A 147 7.45 11.80 -11.31
C VAL A 147 7.97 10.90 -10.19
N ASN A 148 7.50 9.65 -10.17
CA ASN A 148 7.96 8.64 -9.21
C ASN A 148 8.91 7.69 -9.93
N CYS A 149 10.13 7.56 -9.43
CA CYS A 149 11.11 6.63 -9.98
C CYS A 149 10.86 5.19 -9.54
N HIS A 150 11.31 4.26 -10.36
CA HIS A 150 11.36 2.82 -10.12
C HIS A 150 12.60 2.21 -10.82
N GLU A 151 12.89 0.94 -10.56
CA GLU A 151 14.07 0.25 -11.12
C GLU A 151 14.14 0.29 -12.66
N ARG A 152 12.99 0.32 -13.33
CA ARG A 152 12.87 0.40 -14.80
C ARG A 152 12.69 1.81 -15.35
N THR A 153 12.93 2.86 -14.56
CA THR A 153 12.78 4.24 -15.05
C THR A 153 13.83 4.50 -16.10
N GLU A 154 13.41 5.04 -17.24
CA GLU A 154 14.24 5.31 -18.40
C GLU A 154 14.49 6.83 -18.58
N THR A 155 15.43 7.17 -19.47
CA THR A 155 15.68 8.59 -19.81
C THR A 155 14.48 9.22 -20.53
N SER A 156 13.77 8.41 -21.31
CA SER A 156 12.54 8.78 -22.01
C SER A 156 11.44 9.23 -21.04
N ASP A 157 11.36 8.65 -19.85
CA ASP A 157 10.36 9.02 -18.84
C ASP A 157 10.53 10.46 -18.33
N PHE A 158 11.79 10.93 -18.31
CA PHE A 158 12.12 12.27 -17.88
C PHE A 158 12.08 13.26 -19.04
N LEU A 159 12.81 12.97 -20.10
CA LEU A 159 13.12 13.94 -21.16
C LEU A 159 12.10 13.93 -22.29
N GLY A 160 11.44 12.79 -22.52
CA GLY A 160 10.58 12.57 -23.67
C GLY A 160 11.16 11.54 -24.63
N SER A 161 10.37 11.18 -25.64
CA SER A 161 10.77 10.22 -26.66
C SER A 161 10.07 10.48 -27.99
N LEU A 162 10.57 9.85 -29.05
CA LEU A 162 9.85 9.78 -30.33
C LEU A 162 8.65 8.85 -30.17
N ARG A 163 7.46 9.38 -30.39
CA ARG A 163 6.19 8.65 -30.27
C ARG A 163 5.53 8.50 -31.63
N PRO A 164 4.93 7.34 -31.93
CA PRO A 164 4.16 7.16 -33.15
C PRO A 164 2.93 8.07 -33.12
N ILE A 165 2.63 8.68 -34.25
CA ILE A 165 1.40 9.44 -34.47
C ILE A 165 0.49 8.69 -35.44
N GLY A 166 -0.80 8.98 -35.40
CA GLY A 166 -1.84 8.18 -36.08
C GLY A 166 -1.70 8.05 -37.61
N ASP A 167 -0.80 8.82 -38.23
CA ASP A 167 -0.45 8.75 -39.65
C ASP A 167 0.74 7.82 -39.97
N GLY A 168 1.25 7.08 -38.97
CA GLY A 168 2.37 6.14 -39.11
C GLY A 168 3.76 6.79 -39.01
N THR A 169 3.86 8.10 -38.80
CA THR A 169 5.14 8.80 -38.57
C THR A 169 5.47 8.90 -37.07
N PHE A 170 6.68 9.34 -36.72
CA PHE A 170 7.11 9.54 -35.33
C PHE A 170 7.36 11.02 -35.06
N ARG A 171 6.91 11.51 -33.91
CA ARG A 171 7.16 12.88 -33.45
C ARG A 171 7.75 12.88 -32.05
N TRP A 172 8.69 13.79 -31.80
CA TRP A 172 9.18 14.02 -30.45
C TRP A 172 8.04 14.53 -29.55
N VAL A 173 7.88 13.89 -28.40
CA VAL A 173 6.97 14.33 -27.34
C VAL A 173 7.82 14.60 -26.12
N ASP A 174 7.77 15.85 -25.64
CA ASP A 174 8.48 16.29 -24.44
C ASP A 174 8.03 15.47 -23.22
N GLY A 175 9.00 15.09 -22.39
CA GLY A 175 8.75 14.48 -21.09
C GLY A 175 8.56 15.53 -19.99
N ILE A 176 8.20 15.05 -18.80
CA ILE A 176 7.83 15.90 -17.66
C ILE A 176 8.92 16.90 -17.25
N VAL A 177 10.20 16.56 -17.43
CA VAL A 177 11.31 17.46 -17.11
C VAL A 177 11.36 18.62 -18.10
N VAL A 178 11.22 18.33 -19.39
CA VAL A 178 11.29 19.35 -20.45
C VAL A 178 10.08 20.29 -20.34
N GLU A 179 8.90 19.75 -20.06
CA GLU A 179 7.70 20.55 -19.76
C GLU A 179 7.93 21.46 -18.55
N ALA A 180 8.42 20.91 -17.44
CA ALA A 180 8.71 21.70 -16.24
C ALA A 180 9.71 22.84 -16.51
N MET A 181 10.74 22.60 -17.32
CA MET A 181 11.71 23.62 -17.73
C MET A 181 11.08 24.70 -18.62
N LYS A 182 10.31 24.30 -19.65
CA LYS A 182 9.64 25.20 -20.60
C LYS A 182 8.53 26.03 -19.93
N GLU A 183 7.91 25.51 -18.88
CA GLU A 183 6.85 26.20 -18.12
C GLU A 183 7.36 26.97 -16.89
N GLY A 184 8.60 26.74 -16.45
CA GLY A 184 9.14 27.35 -15.23
C GLY A 184 8.45 26.82 -13.97
N ARG A 185 8.14 25.51 -13.93
CA ARG A 185 7.41 24.88 -12.82
C ARG A 185 8.33 24.05 -11.93
N PRO A 186 8.08 24.01 -10.62
CA PRO A 186 8.79 23.10 -9.74
C PRO A 186 8.55 21.64 -10.15
N LEU A 187 9.61 20.82 -10.05
CA LEU A 187 9.61 19.40 -10.34
C LEU A 187 9.99 18.61 -9.09
N LEU A 188 9.17 17.62 -8.74
CA LEU A 188 9.44 16.60 -7.75
C LEU A 188 9.87 15.30 -8.44
N ILE A 189 11.07 14.83 -8.10
CA ILE A 189 11.58 13.50 -8.47
C ILE A 189 11.52 12.63 -7.21
N ASP A 190 10.45 11.86 -7.08
CA ASP A 190 10.19 11.01 -5.91
C ASP A 190 10.96 9.69 -6.02
N GLU A 191 11.54 9.24 -4.92
CA GLU A 191 12.35 8.01 -4.84
C GLU A 191 13.50 7.94 -5.86
N ILE A 192 14.22 9.05 -6.06
CA ILE A 192 15.29 9.21 -7.07
C ILE A 192 16.34 8.09 -7.02
N SER A 193 16.55 7.46 -5.86
CA SER A 193 17.50 6.37 -5.66
C SER A 193 17.14 5.04 -6.32
N LEU A 194 15.92 4.91 -6.86
CA LEU A 194 15.48 3.72 -7.59
C LEU A 194 15.85 3.76 -9.07
N ALA A 195 16.04 4.95 -9.63
CA ALA A 195 16.45 5.09 -11.03
C ALA A 195 17.91 4.67 -11.22
N ALA A 196 18.24 4.17 -12.42
CA ALA A 196 19.59 3.79 -12.77
C ALA A 196 20.53 5.00 -12.85
N ASP A 197 21.81 4.83 -12.48
CA ASP A 197 22.81 5.90 -12.48
C ASP A 197 22.95 6.56 -13.86
N SER A 198 22.89 5.79 -14.95
CA SER A 198 22.95 6.29 -16.33
C SER A 198 21.81 7.26 -16.67
N VAL A 199 20.62 7.04 -16.09
CA VAL A 199 19.46 7.91 -16.27
C VAL A 199 19.63 9.18 -15.43
N LEU A 200 20.09 9.04 -14.18
CA LEU A 200 20.34 10.18 -13.31
C LEU A 200 21.46 11.10 -13.84
N GLU A 201 22.44 10.54 -14.55
CA GLU A 201 23.49 11.32 -15.20
C GLU A 201 22.95 12.30 -16.26
N ARG A 202 21.83 11.97 -16.92
CA ARG A 202 21.15 12.87 -17.86
C ARG A 202 20.53 14.08 -17.17
N LEU A 203 20.28 14.00 -15.87
CA LEU A 203 19.75 15.10 -15.06
C LEU A 203 20.83 16.05 -14.54
N ASN A 204 22.12 15.69 -14.64
CA ASN A 204 23.23 16.52 -14.14
C ASN A 204 23.20 17.99 -14.61
N PRO A 205 22.89 18.30 -15.89
CA PRO A 205 22.83 19.70 -16.34
C PRO A 205 21.75 20.52 -15.61
N LEU A 206 20.68 19.87 -15.16
CA LEU A 206 19.57 20.49 -14.44
C LEU A 206 19.94 20.85 -12.99
N LEU A 207 20.97 20.19 -12.45
CA LEU A 207 21.49 20.39 -11.10
C LEU A 207 22.64 21.42 -11.05
N GLU A 208 23.01 21.97 -12.20
CA GLU A 208 23.99 23.05 -12.32
C GLU A 208 23.28 24.42 -12.43
N PRO A 209 23.97 25.53 -12.09
CA PRO A 209 23.36 26.86 -12.09
C PRO A 209 22.77 27.30 -13.44
N SER A 210 23.33 26.84 -14.56
CA SER A 210 22.89 27.21 -15.91
C SER A 210 21.59 26.55 -16.35
N ARG A 211 21.21 25.39 -15.77
CA ARG A 211 19.98 24.64 -16.08
C ARG A 211 19.68 24.53 -17.58
N LEU A 212 20.72 24.28 -18.36
CA LEU A 212 20.67 24.14 -19.81
C LEU A 212 20.73 22.64 -20.17
N LEU A 213 19.69 22.14 -20.81
CA LEU A 213 19.59 20.75 -21.25
C LEU A 213 19.74 20.66 -22.76
N LEU A 214 20.63 19.78 -23.22
CA LEU A 214 20.78 19.45 -24.64
C LEU A 214 20.02 18.16 -24.97
N LEU A 215 18.95 18.27 -25.75
CA LEU A 215 18.15 17.16 -26.24
C LEU A 215 18.76 16.62 -27.54
N THR A 216 19.72 15.72 -27.39
CA THR A 216 20.32 14.97 -28.51
C THR A 216 19.35 13.99 -29.16
N ASP A 217 18.31 13.60 -28.42
CA ASP A 217 17.43 12.49 -28.77
C ASP A 217 16.16 12.96 -29.51
N ALA A 218 15.95 14.29 -29.61
CA ALA A 218 14.77 14.93 -30.20
C ALA A 218 14.74 14.98 -31.73
N GLY A 219 15.65 14.28 -32.41
CA GLY A 219 15.71 14.18 -33.86
C GLY A 219 17.10 14.46 -34.43
N THR A 220 17.17 14.89 -35.69
CA THR A 220 18.43 15.11 -36.41
C THR A 220 19.18 16.38 -35.99
N VAL A 221 18.51 17.32 -35.31
CA VAL A 221 19.11 18.56 -34.80
C VAL A 221 18.90 18.58 -33.29
N ALA A 222 20.00 18.70 -32.53
CA ALA A 222 19.91 18.77 -31.08
C ALA A 222 19.22 20.09 -30.64
N GLU A 223 18.14 19.98 -29.87
CA GLU A 223 17.43 21.12 -29.29
C GLU A 223 18.08 21.49 -27.94
N GLN A 224 18.31 22.79 -27.71
CA GLN A 224 18.73 23.28 -26.40
C GLN A 224 17.54 23.88 -25.67
N VAL A 225 17.30 23.40 -24.46
CA VAL A 225 16.23 23.88 -23.58
C VAL A 225 16.85 24.52 -22.35
N GLU A 226 16.60 25.82 -22.18
CA GLU A 226 16.96 26.56 -20.96
C GLU A 226 15.73 26.65 -20.05
N ALA A 227 15.92 26.36 -18.76
CA ALA A 227 14.83 26.43 -17.80
C ALA A 227 14.40 27.88 -17.54
N LYS A 228 13.08 28.13 -17.57
CA LYS A 228 12.53 29.43 -17.18
C LYS A 228 12.59 29.65 -15.67
N ASP A 229 12.53 30.91 -15.26
CA ASP A 229 12.39 31.31 -13.86
C ASP A 229 11.20 30.60 -13.20
N GLY A 230 11.39 30.14 -11.97
CA GLY A 230 10.42 29.34 -11.22
C GLY A 230 10.61 27.82 -11.33
N PHE A 231 11.41 27.35 -12.29
CA PHE A 231 11.84 25.95 -12.31
C PHE A 231 12.72 25.67 -11.09
N ASN A 232 12.35 24.69 -10.26
CA ASN A 232 13.11 24.24 -9.10
C ASN A 232 12.99 22.72 -8.96
N ILE A 233 14.06 22.05 -8.54
CA ILE A 233 14.06 20.60 -8.38
C ILE A 233 14.03 20.25 -6.90
N VAL A 234 13.11 19.37 -6.54
CA VAL A 234 13.09 18.65 -5.27
C VAL A 234 13.19 17.17 -5.58
N ALA A 235 14.21 16.51 -5.04
CA ALA A 235 14.34 15.07 -5.07
C ALA A 235 14.07 14.51 -3.67
N THR A 236 13.48 13.33 -3.60
CA THR A 236 13.32 12.59 -2.34
C THR A 236 13.97 11.23 -2.46
N MET A 237 14.43 10.70 -1.33
CA MET A 237 14.74 9.27 -1.21
C MET A 237 14.55 8.82 0.22
N ASN A 238 14.41 7.51 0.37
CA ASN A 238 14.61 6.88 1.67
C ASN A 238 16.09 6.49 1.85
N PRO A 239 16.59 6.47 3.10
CA PRO A 239 17.97 6.07 3.38
C PRO A 239 18.31 4.66 2.87
N GLY A 240 19.58 4.43 2.57
CA GLY A 240 20.06 3.11 2.14
C GLY A 240 19.84 2.02 3.20
N GLY A 241 19.54 0.80 2.74
CA GLY A 241 19.26 -0.38 3.58
C GLY A 241 17.80 -0.86 3.54
N ASP A 242 16.91 -0.06 2.97
CA ASP A 242 15.53 -0.43 2.64
C ASP A 242 15.46 -1.23 1.32
N TYR A 243 14.46 -2.11 1.18
CA TYR A 243 14.24 -3.01 0.02
C TYR A 243 14.63 -2.39 -1.33
N GLY A 244 15.74 -2.83 -1.93
CA GLY A 244 16.21 -2.42 -3.27
C GLY A 244 16.77 -0.99 -3.40
N LYS A 245 16.78 -0.18 -2.31
CA LYS A 245 17.18 1.22 -2.36
C LYS A 245 18.69 1.37 -2.20
N LYS A 246 19.34 1.92 -3.23
CA LYS A 246 20.76 2.25 -3.23
C LYS A 246 20.97 3.67 -2.71
N GLU A 247 22.12 3.93 -2.10
CA GLU A 247 22.54 5.32 -1.87
C GLU A 247 22.99 5.92 -3.20
N LEU A 248 22.68 7.20 -3.44
CA LEU A 248 23.18 7.90 -4.61
C LEU A 248 24.70 8.05 -4.58
N SER A 249 25.31 8.20 -5.75
CA SER A 249 26.73 8.53 -5.85
C SER A 249 27.05 9.82 -5.10
N LYS A 250 28.21 9.89 -4.43
CA LYS A 250 28.66 11.08 -3.70
C LYS A 250 28.66 12.32 -4.59
N ALA A 251 29.09 12.17 -5.84
CA ALA A 251 29.12 13.25 -6.82
C ALA A 251 27.73 13.85 -7.07
N LEU A 252 26.72 12.99 -7.31
CA LEU A 252 25.34 13.44 -7.53
C LEU A 252 24.74 14.05 -6.26
N ARG A 253 24.90 13.40 -5.10
CA ARG A 253 24.43 13.93 -3.80
C ARG A 253 24.98 15.32 -3.52
N ASN A 254 26.25 15.55 -3.80
CA ASN A 254 26.89 16.85 -3.60
C ASN A 254 26.28 17.95 -4.47
N ARG A 255 25.59 17.64 -5.57
CA ARG A 255 24.91 18.64 -6.41
C ARG A 255 23.61 19.15 -5.80
N PHE A 256 23.05 18.44 -4.83
CA PHE A 256 21.89 18.87 -4.06
C PHE A 256 22.29 19.58 -2.76
N THR A 257 21.39 20.43 -2.30
CA THR A 257 21.29 20.82 -0.90
C THR A 257 20.48 19.74 -0.18
N GLU A 258 21.19 18.90 0.57
CA GLU A 258 20.65 17.73 1.24
C GLU A 258 20.20 18.07 2.68
N PHE A 259 19.06 17.54 3.10
CA PHE A 259 18.72 17.47 4.52
C PHE A 259 17.97 16.20 4.91
N TRP A 260 18.10 15.84 6.19
CA TRP A 260 17.44 14.71 6.83
C TRP A 260 16.03 15.07 7.30
N CYS A 261 15.07 14.18 7.03
CA CYS A 261 13.67 14.31 7.39
C CYS A 261 13.34 13.29 8.50
N PRO A 262 13.26 13.72 9.78
CA PRO A 262 13.01 12.80 10.88
C PRO A 262 11.60 12.22 10.84
N SER A 263 11.47 10.97 11.28
CA SER A 263 10.21 10.20 11.27
C SER A 263 9.58 10.01 12.65
N GLU A 264 10.19 10.59 13.70
CA GLU A 264 9.72 10.48 15.07
C GLU A 264 8.42 11.28 15.28
N LEU A 265 7.38 10.62 15.78
CA LEU A 265 6.17 11.27 16.26
C LEU A 265 6.20 11.32 17.78
N ASN A 266 6.13 12.53 18.34
CA ASN A 266 5.88 12.73 19.76
C ASN A 266 4.35 12.85 20.02
N ALA A 267 3.98 12.83 21.30
CA ALA A 267 2.58 12.89 21.73
C ALA A 267 1.88 14.20 21.34
N ASP A 268 2.59 15.33 21.40
CA ASP A 268 2.03 16.65 21.08
C ASP A 268 1.77 16.82 19.58
N ASP A 269 2.69 16.34 18.75
CA ASP A 269 2.53 16.27 17.30
C ASP A 269 1.35 15.34 16.95
N MET A 270 1.26 14.15 17.55
CA MET A 270 0.08 13.28 17.34
C MET A 270 -1.21 13.99 17.71
N LYS A 271 -1.26 14.65 18.88
CA LYS A 271 -2.45 15.36 19.35
C LYS A 271 -2.85 16.48 18.40
N SER A 272 -1.90 17.33 17.97
CA SER A 272 -2.17 18.42 17.03
C SER A 272 -2.67 17.91 15.67
N ILE A 273 -2.06 16.84 15.15
CA ILE A 273 -2.51 16.20 13.90
C ILE A 273 -3.94 15.67 14.02
N ILE A 274 -4.26 14.99 15.13
CA ILE A 274 -5.60 14.44 15.38
C ILE A 274 -6.63 15.57 15.45
N LEU A 275 -6.34 16.63 16.22
CA LEU A 275 -7.23 17.81 16.33
C LEU A 275 -7.43 18.48 14.97
N ARG A 276 -6.36 18.62 14.17
CA ARG A 276 -6.43 19.18 12.82
C ARG A 276 -7.34 18.34 11.91
N ARG A 277 -7.21 17.00 11.96
CA ARG A 277 -8.06 16.08 11.18
C ARG A 277 -9.53 16.12 11.60
N MET A 278 -9.81 16.48 12.86
CA MET A 278 -11.18 16.66 13.37
C MET A 278 -11.71 18.10 13.24
N ARG A 279 -11.04 19.01 12.53
CA ARG A 279 -11.42 20.44 12.51
C ARG A 279 -12.84 20.70 12.03
N TYR A 280 -13.29 19.99 10.99
CA TYR A 280 -14.62 20.15 10.38
C TYR A 280 -15.72 19.33 11.06
N TRP A 281 -15.34 18.36 11.88
CA TRP A 281 -16.29 17.57 12.65
C TRP A 281 -16.65 18.33 13.93
N THR A 282 -17.92 18.45 14.27
CA THR A 282 -18.35 19.11 15.51
C THR A 282 -19.01 18.10 16.43
N PRO A 283 -18.49 17.89 17.66
CA PRO A 283 -19.15 17.03 18.64
C PRO A 283 -20.57 17.52 18.95
N ARG A 284 -21.52 16.61 19.14
CA ARG A 284 -22.87 16.93 19.62
C ARG A 284 -22.82 17.36 21.10
N GLU A 285 -23.82 18.08 21.59
CA GLU A 285 -23.84 18.67 22.96
C GLU A 285 -23.53 17.69 24.11
N LYS A 286 -23.82 16.39 23.94
CA LYS A 286 -23.58 15.34 24.96
C LYS A 286 -22.30 14.51 24.71
N MET A 287 -21.44 14.93 23.78
CA MET A 287 -20.22 14.21 23.43
C MET A 287 -18.98 14.81 24.09
N PRO A 288 -17.95 14.01 24.37
CA PRO A 288 -16.64 14.50 24.82
C PRO A 288 -16.03 15.51 23.85
N SER A 289 -15.19 16.40 24.37
CA SER A 289 -14.50 17.39 23.54
C SER A 289 -13.50 16.73 22.59
N LYS A 290 -13.12 17.46 21.53
CA LYS A 290 -12.08 17.02 20.58
C LYS A 290 -10.76 16.73 21.30
N GLU A 291 -10.44 17.49 22.34
CA GLU A 291 -9.24 17.35 23.15
C GLU A 291 -9.24 16.06 23.96
N CYS A 292 -10.38 15.67 24.55
CA CYS A 292 -10.54 14.38 25.22
C CYS A 292 -10.36 13.24 24.22
N ILE A 293 -10.99 13.35 23.04
CA ILE A 293 -10.92 12.33 21.99
C ILE A 293 -9.47 12.15 21.50
N ALA A 294 -8.79 13.25 21.21
CA ALA A 294 -7.40 13.23 20.79
C ALA A 294 -6.48 12.64 21.87
N THR A 295 -6.70 13.00 23.14
CA THR A 295 -5.93 12.48 24.26
C THR A 295 -6.10 10.97 24.42
N CYS A 296 -7.32 10.45 24.28
CA CYS A 296 -7.59 9.01 24.31
C CYS A 296 -6.84 8.25 23.21
N LEU A 297 -6.88 8.72 21.95
CA LEU A 297 -6.14 8.10 20.84
C LEU A 297 -4.63 8.12 21.09
N VAL A 298 -4.08 9.26 21.52
CA VAL A 298 -2.64 9.42 21.79
C VAL A 298 -2.19 8.49 22.92
N GLN A 299 -2.95 8.41 24.01
CA GLN A 299 -2.64 7.54 25.14
C GLN A 299 -2.65 6.07 24.73
N PHE A 300 -3.65 5.63 23.96
CA PHE A 300 -3.70 4.25 23.48
C PHE A 300 -2.52 3.91 22.55
N VAL A 301 -2.23 4.76 21.57
CA VAL A 301 -1.12 4.55 20.63
C VAL A 301 0.23 4.52 21.36
N THR A 302 0.41 5.40 22.35
CA THR A 302 1.63 5.46 23.17
C THR A 302 1.79 4.23 24.05
N TRP A 303 0.70 3.79 24.69
CA TRP A 303 0.66 2.56 25.48
C TRP A 303 0.97 1.34 24.60
N PHE A 304 0.28 1.18 23.47
CA PHE A 304 0.45 0.02 22.59
C PHE A 304 1.89 -0.06 22.06
N SER A 305 2.45 1.08 21.67
CA SER A 305 3.84 1.16 21.21
C SER A 305 4.83 0.82 22.33
N SER A 306 4.59 1.27 23.56
CA SER A 306 5.47 0.99 24.69
C SER A 306 5.44 -0.49 25.08
N ASN A 307 4.25 -1.10 25.10
CA ASN A 307 4.09 -2.48 25.54
C ASN A 307 4.43 -3.52 24.45
N TYR A 308 4.14 -3.26 23.18
CA TYR A 308 4.27 -4.29 22.13
C TYR A 308 5.26 -3.98 21.01
N SER A 309 5.97 -2.84 21.01
CA SER A 309 7.00 -2.57 19.98
C SER A 309 8.16 -3.56 19.95
N HIS A 310 8.34 -4.35 21.02
CA HIS A 310 9.33 -5.43 21.06
C HIS A 310 8.85 -6.68 20.29
N ILE A 311 7.54 -6.89 20.16
CA ILE A 311 6.92 -8.01 19.44
C ILE A 311 6.95 -7.74 17.93
N PHE A 312 6.56 -6.53 17.52
CA PHE A 312 6.39 -6.19 16.11
C PHE A 312 7.67 -5.58 15.51
N ARG A 313 7.98 -5.92 14.26
CA ARG A 313 9.06 -5.24 13.51
C ARG A 313 8.66 -3.83 13.10
N CYS A 314 7.37 -3.54 13.08
CA CYS A 314 6.80 -2.28 12.63
C CYS A 314 6.25 -1.48 13.82
N ARG A 315 6.66 -0.21 13.90
CA ARG A 315 6.02 0.80 14.78
C ARG A 315 4.78 1.37 14.10
N ILE A 316 3.82 1.81 14.92
CA ILE A 316 2.67 2.63 14.50
C ILE A 316 3.21 3.89 13.80
N SER A 317 2.64 4.21 12.65
CA SER A 317 3.01 5.36 11.83
C SER A 317 1.97 6.48 11.93
N ILE A 318 2.34 7.68 11.48
CA ILE A 318 1.39 8.80 11.33
C ILE A 318 0.18 8.44 10.47
N ARG A 319 0.35 7.57 9.45
CA ARG A 319 -0.75 7.11 8.60
C ARG A 319 -1.76 6.27 9.37
N ASP A 320 -1.33 5.57 10.41
CA ASP A 320 -2.21 4.78 11.26
C ASP A 320 -3.00 5.68 12.21
N VAL A 321 -2.34 6.71 12.78
CA VAL A 321 -2.99 7.75 13.60
C VAL A 321 -4.03 8.53 12.80
N VAL A 322 -3.68 8.96 11.57
CA VAL A 322 -4.61 9.65 10.66
C VAL A 322 -5.77 8.74 10.29
N ALA A 323 -5.50 7.49 9.89
CA ALA A 323 -6.56 6.54 9.55
C ALA A 323 -7.49 6.25 10.74
N ALA A 324 -6.96 6.13 11.95
CA ALA A 324 -7.76 5.92 13.15
C ALA A 324 -8.66 7.12 13.44
N THR A 325 -8.15 8.33 13.23
CA THR A 325 -8.93 9.56 13.40
C THR A 325 -10.04 9.68 12.36
N GLU A 326 -9.74 9.44 11.08
CA GLU A 326 -10.72 9.48 10.00
C GLU A 326 -11.79 8.39 10.18
N LEU A 327 -11.40 7.19 10.63
CA LEU A 327 -12.33 6.11 10.96
C LEU A 327 -13.23 6.50 12.13
N PHE A 328 -12.65 7.04 13.20
CA PHE A 328 -13.42 7.51 14.35
C PHE A 328 -14.49 8.52 13.91
N VAL A 329 -14.10 9.56 13.18
CA VAL A 329 -15.03 10.59 12.68
C VAL A 329 -16.09 9.97 11.77
N SER A 330 -15.72 9.05 10.89
CA SER A 330 -16.68 8.38 10.00
C SER A 330 -17.66 7.46 10.74
N CYS A 331 -17.27 6.92 11.89
CA CYS A 331 -18.07 5.95 12.65
C CYS A 331 -18.94 6.62 13.71
N VAL A 332 -18.47 7.70 14.33
CA VAL A 332 -19.06 8.22 15.57
C VAL A 332 -20.52 8.67 15.41
N ASP A 333 -20.88 9.25 14.27
CA ASP A 333 -22.25 9.66 14.01
C ASP A 333 -23.21 8.49 13.71
N ARG A 334 -22.67 7.34 13.27
CA ARG A 334 -23.43 6.15 12.85
C ARG A 334 -23.51 5.08 13.93
N ALA A 335 -22.40 4.83 14.64
CA ALA A 335 -22.30 3.83 15.68
C ALA A 335 -23.12 4.18 16.94
N GLY A 336 -23.60 5.42 17.06
CA GLY A 336 -24.42 5.89 18.17
C GLY A 336 -23.69 6.01 19.52
N SER A 337 -22.44 5.54 19.61
CA SER A 337 -21.63 5.48 20.81
C SER A 337 -20.18 5.85 20.51
N VAL A 338 -19.61 6.73 21.34
CA VAL A 338 -18.21 7.19 21.20
C VAL A 338 -17.25 6.03 21.42
N SER A 339 -17.51 5.18 22.43
CA SER A 339 -16.71 3.99 22.70
C SER A 339 -16.67 3.02 21.52
N ARG A 340 -17.82 2.79 20.84
CA ARG A 340 -17.87 1.93 19.65
C ARG A 340 -17.05 2.51 18.50
N ALA A 341 -17.10 3.83 18.29
CA ALA A 341 -16.28 4.48 17.28
C ALA A 341 -14.78 4.34 17.56
N PHE A 342 -14.36 4.45 18.82
CA PHE A 342 -12.98 4.17 19.24
C PHE A 342 -12.58 2.73 18.98
N TYR A 343 -13.42 1.78 19.37
CA TYR A 343 -13.20 0.35 19.08
C TYR A 343 -12.99 0.13 17.59
N HIS A 344 -13.88 0.65 16.74
CA HIS A 344 -13.76 0.51 15.29
C HIS A 344 -12.47 1.12 14.74
N ALA A 345 -12.12 2.33 15.18
CA ALA A 345 -10.89 3.01 14.75
C ALA A 345 -9.63 2.20 15.09
N ILE A 346 -9.51 1.73 16.34
CA ILE A 346 -8.36 0.97 16.81
C ILE A 346 -8.32 -0.43 16.19
N SER A 347 -9.46 -1.10 16.11
CA SER A 347 -9.51 -2.43 15.54
C SER A 347 -9.13 -2.44 14.07
N ALA A 348 -9.65 -1.52 13.26
CA ALA A 348 -9.32 -1.49 11.83
C ALA A 348 -7.88 -1.08 11.53
N THR A 349 -7.27 -0.23 12.36
CA THR A 349 -5.91 0.27 12.11
C THR A 349 -4.82 -0.60 12.71
N ILE A 350 -5.09 -1.25 13.85
CA ILE A 350 -4.09 -1.99 14.62
C ILE A 350 -4.49 -3.46 14.78
N LEU A 351 -5.65 -3.75 15.37
CA LEU A 351 -5.97 -5.12 15.86
C LEU A 351 -6.25 -6.11 14.73
N ASP A 352 -6.96 -5.70 13.69
CA ASP A 352 -7.27 -6.56 12.53
C ASP A 352 -6.00 -7.00 11.78
N ALA A 353 -4.95 -6.17 11.84
CA ALA A 353 -3.70 -6.40 11.15
C ALA A 353 -2.77 -7.39 11.87
N LEU A 354 -2.95 -7.67 13.17
CA LEU A 354 -1.97 -8.36 14.02
C LEU A 354 -1.43 -9.68 13.45
N GLY A 355 -2.27 -10.46 12.75
CA GLY A 355 -1.85 -11.72 12.12
C GLY A 355 -1.04 -11.56 10.82
N ALA A 356 -1.11 -10.40 10.18
CA ALA A 356 -0.38 -10.05 8.95
C ALA A 356 0.89 -9.23 9.23
N VAL A 357 1.02 -8.62 10.41
CA VAL A 357 2.17 -7.78 10.75
C VAL A 357 3.42 -8.64 10.97
N PRO A 358 4.58 -8.31 10.35
CA PRO A 358 5.83 -9.01 10.60
C PRO A 358 6.27 -8.92 12.07
N THR A 359 6.46 -10.08 12.70
CA THR A 359 6.86 -10.17 14.12
C THR A 359 8.34 -10.54 14.30
N ARG A 360 8.85 -10.23 15.49
CA ARG A 360 10.18 -10.64 15.98
C ARG A 360 10.10 -11.95 16.76
N MET A 361 8.94 -12.27 17.31
CA MET A 361 8.65 -13.44 18.13
C MET A 361 7.22 -13.92 17.94
N SER A 362 6.93 -15.15 18.38
CA SER A 362 5.57 -15.67 18.50
C SER A 362 4.81 -14.95 19.62
N PHE A 363 3.51 -14.77 19.45
CA PHE A 363 2.64 -14.17 20.45
C PHE A 363 1.25 -14.78 20.33
N ASP A 364 0.50 -14.76 21.42
CA ASP A 364 -0.92 -15.11 21.40
C ASP A 364 -1.72 -13.89 20.92
N ARG A 365 -2.34 -14.03 19.75
CA ARG A 365 -3.15 -12.98 19.14
C ARG A 365 -4.38 -12.65 19.99
N LEU A 366 -5.08 -13.66 20.50
CA LEU A 366 -6.33 -13.44 21.23
C LEU A 366 -6.04 -12.72 22.55
N ALA A 367 -5.04 -13.19 23.29
CA ALA A 367 -4.62 -12.55 24.53
C ALA A 367 -4.18 -11.09 24.34
N LEU A 368 -3.47 -10.78 23.24
CA LEU A 368 -3.05 -9.41 22.93
C LEU A 368 -4.23 -8.51 22.55
N VAL A 369 -5.20 -9.03 21.79
CA VAL A 369 -6.44 -8.32 21.45
C VAL A 369 -7.24 -8.03 22.72
N ASP A 370 -7.41 -9.02 23.61
CA ASP A 370 -8.12 -8.85 24.88
C ASP A 370 -7.44 -7.82 25.79
N ASP A 371 -6.12 -7.87 25.93
CA ASP A 371 -5.35 -6.88 26.69
C ASP A 371 -5.49 -5.47 26.10
N SER A 372 -5.44 -5.36 24.77
CA SER A 372 -5.64 -4.09 24.06
C SER A 372 -7.04 -3.52 24.25
N ILE A 373 -8.08 -4.35 24.18
CA ILE A 373 -9.48 -3.92 24.41
C ILE A 373 -9.68 -3.49 25.87
N ARG A 374 -9.11 -4.23 26.82
CA ARG A 374 -9.16 -3.89 28.25
C ARG A 374 -8.51 -2.54 28.52
N GLU A 375 -7.31 -2.29 27.99
CA GLU A 375 -6.66 -1.00 28.15
C GLU A 375 -7.45 0.12 27.47
N LEU A 376 -7.97 -0.12 26.25
CA LEU A 376 -8.80 0.86 25.56
C LEU A 376 -10.02 1.26 26.41
N ASN A 377 -10.71 0.29 27.01
CA ASN A 377 -11.80 0.55 27.95
C ASN A 377 -11.33 1.35 29.18
N ALA A 378 -10.18 1.02 29.76
CA ALA A 378 -9.63 1.74 30.91
C ALA A 378 -9.31 3.21 30.58
N ILE A 379 -8.69 3.46 29.43
CA ILE A 379 -8.37 4.81 28.93
C ILE A 379 -9.67 5.59 28.68
N MET A 380 -10.62 5.00 27.95
CA MET A 380 -11.89 5.67 27.65
C MET A 380 -12.68 6.00 28.92
N ARG A 381 -12.68 5.10 29.91
CA ARG A 381 -13.32 5.33 31.21
C ARG A 381 -12.72 6.52 31.95
N ARG A 382 -11.40 6.70 31.86
CA ARG A 382 -10.69 7.84 32.48
C ARG A 382 -10.94 9.15 31.75
N GLU A 383 -10.83 9.15 30.42
CA GLU A 383 -10.80 10.38 29.62
C GLU A 383 -12.18 10.87 29.17
N LEU A 384 -13.11 9.96 28.85
CA LEU A 384 -14.42 10.35 28.32
C LEU A 384 -15.42 10.70 29.42
N GLN A 385 -15.32 10.07 30.59
CA GLN A 385 -16.23 10.20 31.73
C GLN A 385 -17.71 9.97 31.34
N LEU A 386 -18.39 11.00 30.83
CA LEU A 386 -19.74 10.93 30.25
C LEU A 386 -19.67 10.34 28.83
N GLY A 387 -20.45 9.28 28.56
CA GLY A 387 -20.51 8.63 27.24
C GLY A 387 -19.58 7.42 27.06
N PHE A 388 -18.94 6.96 28.14
CA PHE A 388 -18.26 5.66 28.15
C PHE A 388 -19.28 4.52 28.21
N GLU A 389 -19.17 3.63 27.23
CA GLU A 389 -19.76 2.29 27.20
C GLU A 389 -18.63 1.27 27.08
N GLU A 390 -18.71 0.15 27.80
CA GLU A 390 -17.74 -0.94 27.69
C GLU A 390 -17.91 -1.64 26.34
N VAL A 391 -16.81 -1.81 25.62
CA VAL A 391 -16.78 -2.44 24.29
C VAL A 391 -15.99 -3.75 24.32
N GLY A 392 -16.39 -4.72 23.49
CA GLY A 392 -15.74 -6.02 23.38
C GLY A 392 -15.88 -6.62 21.99
N GLU A 393 -15.30 -7.79 21.73
CA GLU A 393 -15.39 -8.45 20.41
C GLU A 393 -16.78 -9.08 20.14
N SER A 394 -17.61 -9.25 21.18
CA SER A 394 -18.91 -9.94 21.16
C SER A 394 -20.06 -9.17 20.49
N PHE A 395 -19.79 -8.41 19.43
CA PHE A 395 -20.86 -7.82 18.63
C PHE A 395 -21.45 -8.87 17.69
N SER A 396 -22.77 -9.09 17.75
CA SER A 396 -23.45 -9.86 16.72
C SER A 396 -23.32 -9.13 15.40
N VAL A 397 -22.57 -9.72 14.46
CA VAL A 397 -22.51 -9.17 13.11
C VAL A 397 -23.84 -9.48 12.46
N THR A 398 -24.65 -8.45 12.23
CA THR A 398 -25.85 -8.56 11.41
C THR A 398 -25.56 -8.02 10.02
N ILE A 399 -25.95 -8.78 9.01
CA ILE A 399 -25.91 -8.33 7.61
C ILE A 399 -27.37 -8.25 7.21
N HIS A 400 -27.87 -7.02 7.05
CA HIS A 400 -29.26 -6.80 6.67
C HIS A 400 -29.37 -6.57 5.16
N GLY A 401 -30.55 -6.87 4.61
CA GLY A 401 -30.87 -6.61 3.21
C GLY A 401 -30.71 -5.13 2.83
N SER A 402 -30.62 -4.89 1.52
CA SER A 402 -30.48 -3.57 0.90
C SER A 402 -31.48 -2.54 1.44
N SER A 403 -30.99 -1.39 1.92
CA SER A 403 -31.81 -0.18 2.08
C SER A 403 -31.69 0.70 0.84
N ASP A 404 -32.48 1.77 0.72
CA ASP A 404 -32.26 2.77 -0.34
C ASP A 404 -30.87 3.43 -0.24
N GLU A 405 -30.24 3.39 0.93
CA GLU A 405 -28.96 4.03 1.22
C GLU A 405 -27.73 3.13 0.96
N GLY A 406 -27.90 1.80 0.94
CA GLY A 406 -26.79 0.86 0.71
C GLY A 406 -26.95 -0.53 1.30
N PHE A 407 -25.84 -1.27 1.31
CA PHE A 407 -25.69 -2.58 1.93
C PHE A 407 -25.23 -2.43 3.38
N ILE A 408 -26.04 -2.94 4.32
CA ILE A 408 -25.84 -2.72 5.76
C ILE A 408 -25.09 -3.90 6.38
N VAL A 409 -23.99 -3.59 7.06
CA VAL A 409 -23.15 -4.55 7.80
C VAL A 409 -22.95 -4.00 9.21
N SER A 410 -23.79 -4.43 10.15
CA SER A 410 -23.81 -3.93 11.53
C SER A 410 -23.86 -2.39 11.55
N ASP A 411 -22.84 -1.72 12.11
CA ASP A 411 -22.74 -0.26 12.20
C ASP A 411 -22.37 0.46 10.89
N PHE A 412 -22.17 -0.29 9.79
CA PHE A 412 -21.64 0.23 8.53
C PHE A 412 -22.63 0.14 7.39
N VAL A 413 -22.66 1.17 6.54
CA VAL A 413 -23.42 1.19 5.29
C VAL A 413 -22.43 1.34 4.13
N ILE A 414 -22.43 0.35 3.23
CA ILE A 414 -21.66 0.40 1.99
C ILE A 414 -22.61 0.89 0.90
N PRO A 415 -22.36 2.06 0.28
CA PRO A 415 -23.25 2.61 -0.74
C PRO A 415 -23.35 1.65 -1.94
N PHE A 416 -24.47 1.68 -2.67
CA PHE A 416 -24.58 0.92 -3.90
C PHE A 416 -23.81 1.57 -5.05
N GLY A 417 -23.17 0.72 -5.85
CA GLY A 417 -22.55 1.09 -7.11
C GLY A 417 -23.55 1.15 -8.27
N PRO A 418 -23.08 1.42 -9.49
CA PRO A 418 -23.92 1.65 -10.66
C PRO A 418 -24.57 0.39 -11.24
N LEU A 419 -24.09 -0.80 -10.88
CA LEU A 419 -24.65 -2.07 -11.35
C LEU A 419 -25.76 -2.55 -10.42
N ARG A 420 -26.68 -3.35 -10.94
CA ARG A 420 -27.71 -4.00 -10.11
C ARG A 420 -27.05 -4.94 -9.10
N PRO A 421 -27.28 -4.75 -7.78
CA PRO A 421 -26.81 -5.66 -6.75
C PRO A 421 -27.23 -7.11 -7.03
N SER A 422 -26.28 -8.03 -6.99
CA SER A 422 -26.53 -9.46 -7.21
C SER A 422 -25.56 -10.31 -6.40
N MET A 423 -26.10 -11.22 -5.59
CA MET A 423 -25.29 -12.19 -4.87
C MET A 423 -24.88 -13.35 -5.78
N PRO A 424 -23.59 -13.76 -5.78
CA PRO A 424 -23.18 -14.99 -6.45
C PRO A 424 -23.88 -16.21 -5.86
N ALA A 425 -24.39 -17.11 -6.71
CA ALA A 425 -25.17 -18.28 -6.26
C ALA A 425 -24.36 -19.23 -5.35
N THR A 426 -23.05 -19.31 -5.55
CA THR A 426 -22.12 -20.20 -4.85
C THR A 426 -21.42 -19.54 -3.66
N PHE A 427 -21.89 -18.37 -3.20
CA PHE A 427 -21.28 -17.63 -2.10
C PHE A 427 -22.31 -17.33 -1.00
N THR A 428 -21.86 -17.34 0.26
CA THR A 428 -22.68 -16.99 1.43
C THR A 428 -21.91 -16.12 2.41
N PHE A 429 -22.59 -15.11 2.94
CA PHE A 429 -22.07 -14.28 4.04
C PHE A 429 -22.42 -14.82 5.43
N GLU A 430 -23.22 -15.89 5.51
CA GLU A 430 -23.67 -16.43 6.80
C GLU A 430 -22.62 -17.26 7.52
N ALA A 431 -21.60 -17.74 6.81
CA ALA A 431 -20.48 -18.44 7.42
C ALA A 431 -19.78 -17.52 8.45
N PRO A 432 -19.66 -17.90 9.73
CA PRO A 432 -19.17 -17.02 10.82
C PRO A 432 -17.88 -16.25 10.51
N THR A 433 -16.86 -16.92 9.98
CA THR A 433 -15.57 -16.31 9.63
C THR A 433 -15.71 -15.35 8.45
N CYS A 434 -16.51 -15.71 7.45
CA CYS A 434 -16.82 -14.83 6.33
C CYS A 434 -17.56 -13.57 6.82
N LYS A 435 -18.57 -13.74 7.67
CA LYS A 435 -19.36 -12.67 8.26
C LYS A 435 -18.48 -11.65 8.99
N ARG A 436 -17.53 -12.13 9.79
CA ARG A 436 -16.54 -11.29 10.47
C ARG A 436 -15.58 -10.60 9.50
N ASN A 437 -15.13 -11.27 8.43
CA ASN A 437 -14.30 -10.65 7.40
C ASN A 437 -15.05 -9.55 6.64
N VAL A 438 -16.33 -9.75 6.31
CA VAL A 438 -17.19 -8.72 5.70
C VAL A 438 -17.37 -7.52 6.62
N TYR A 439 -17.54 -7.77 7.92
CA TYR A 439 -17.59 -6.70 8.92
C TYR A 439 -16.30 -5.88 9.00
N ARG A 440 -15.13 -6.56 9.02
CA ARG A 440 -13.82 -5.89 8.96
C ARG A 440 -13.65 -5.09 7.66
N LEU A 441 -14.10 -5.63 6.53
CA LEU A 441 -14.10 -4.94 5.23
C LEU A 441 -15.01 -3.70 5.23
N ALA A 442 -16.25 -3.82 5.72
CA ALA A 442 -17.21 -2.72 5.78
C ALA A 442 -16.68 -1.58 6.66
N ARG A 443 -16.06 -1.92 7.78
CA ARG A 443 -15.34 -0.97 8.63
C ARG A 443 -14.20 -0.27 7.87
N ALA A 444 -13.33 -1.02 7.21
CA ALA A 444 -12.21 -0.46 6.44
C ALA A 444 -12.67 0.40 5.24
N LEU A 445 -13.83 0.10 4.66
CA LEU A 445 -14.43 0.86 3.56
C LEU A 445 -14.93 2.25 3.97
N SER A 446 -15.13 2.49 5.27
CA SER A 446 -15.64 3.76 5.80
C SER A 446 -14.70 4.95 5.54
N ILE A 447 -13.39 4.72 5.51
CA ILE A 447 -12.41 5.72 5.07
C ILE A 447 -11.93 5.39 3.67
N ASN A 448 -11.40 6.38 2.95
CA ASN A 448 -10.94 6.19 1.58
C ASN A 448 -9.51 5.60 1.50
N LYS A 449 -9.20 4.49 2.19
CA LYS A 449 -7.84 3.90 2.21
C LYS A 449 -7.82 2.53 1.49
N PRO A 450 -6.83 2.21 0.65
CA PRO A 450 -6.69 0.88 0.07
C PRO A 450 -6.76 -0.22 1.13
N ILE A 451 -7.31 -1.40 0.80
CA ILE A 451 -7.49 -2.49 1.77
C ILE A 451 -6.62 -3.68 1.36
N LEU A 452 -5.83 -4.22 2.29
CA LEU A 452 -5.00 -5.40 2.09
C LEU A 452 -5.51 -6.55 2.96
N MET A 453 -5.86 -7.68 2.36
CA MET A 453 -6.20 -8.90 3.07
C MET A 453 -5.07 -9.92 2.97
N GLU A 454 -4.61 -10.41 4.11
CA GLU A 454 -3.60 -11.47 4.20
C GLU A 454 -4.11 -12.65 5.03
N GLY A 455 -3.87 -13.88 4.59
CA GLY A 455 -4.33 -15.10 5.27
C GLY A 455 -4.03 -16.35 4.45
N ALA A 456 -4.26 -17.55 4.97
CA ALA A 456 -3.87 -18.79 4.30
C ALA A 456 -4.68 -19.09 3.01
N PRO A 457 -4.18 -19.93 2.09
CA PRO A 457 -4.82 -20.15 0.81
C PRO A 457 -6.18 -20.83 1.04
N GLY A 458 -7.20 -20.37 0.32
CA GLY A 458 -8.55 -20.91 0.49
C GLY A 458 -9.36 -20.33 1.65
N CYS A 459 -8.83 -19.43 2.50
CA CYS A 459 -9.62 -18.79 3.57
C CYS A 459 -10.66 -17.74 3.09
N GLY A 460 -10.86 -17.62 1.77
CA GLY A 460 -11.94 -16.81 1.20
C GLY A 460 -11.65 -15.32 0.98
N LYS A 461 -10.39 -14.87 1.05
CA LYS A 461 -9.97 -13.45 0.88
C LYS A 461 -10.54 -12.80 -0.37
N SER A 462 -10.08 -13.26 -1.54
CA SER A 462 -10.47 -12.70 -2.85
C SER A 462 -11.95 -12.92 -3.14
N SER A 463 -12.50 -14.08 -2.76
CA SER A 463 -13.91 -14.39 -2.97
C SER A 463 -14.84 -13.50 -2.14
N THR A 464 -14.44 -13.11 -0.93
CA THR A 464 -15.21 -12.19 -0.08
C THR A 464 -15.27 -10.79 -0.72
N VAL A 465 -14.15 -10.29 -1.24
CA VAL A 465 -14.13 -9.00 -1.97
C VAL A 465 -14.99 -9.05 -3.24
N VAL A 466 -14.87 -10.13 -4.03
CA VAL A 466 -15.66 -10.33 -5.25
C VAL A 466 -17.15 -10.39 -4.94
N ALA A 467 -17.54 -11.15 -3.91
CA ALA A 467 -18.93 -11.26 -3.49
C ALA A 467 -19.46 -9.91 -2.97
N LEU A 468 -18.66 -9.18 -2.20
CA LEU A 468 -19.04 -7.87 -1.67
C LEU A 468 -19.24 -6.84 -2.80
N ALA A 469 -18.36 -6.82 -3.80
CA ALA A 469 -18.51 -5.94 -4.96
C ALA A 469 -19.80 -6.24 -5.75
N ALA A 470 -20.10 -7.53 -5.98
CA ALA A 470 -21.32 -7.94 -6.65
C ALA A 470 -22.59 -7.63 -5.82
N ALA A 471 -22.54 -7.90 -4.51
CA ALA A 471 -23.60 -7.59 -3.56
C ALA A 471 -23.91 -6.09 -3.44
N THR A 472 -22.92 -5.25 -3.73
CA THR A 472 -23.04 -3.80 -3.66
C THR A 472 -23.14 -3.15 -5.04
N GLY A 473 -23.16 -3.90 -6.13
CA GLY A 473 -23.31 -3.33 -7.47
C GLY A 473 -22.09 -2.54 -7.97
N HIS A 474 -20.89 -2.79 -7.42
CA HIS A 474 -19.66 -2.14 -7.87
C HIS A 474 -18.98 -2.97 -8.97
N PRO A 475 -18.70 -2.39 -10.16
CA PRO A 475 -17.84 -3.04 -11.15
C PRO A 475 -16.46 -3.34 -10.55
N LEU A 476 -15.97 -4.56 -10.75
CA LEU A 476 -14.70 -5.02 -10.20
C LEU A 476 -13.75 -5.48 -11.30
N THR A 477 -12.60 -4.82 -11.41
CA THR A 477 -11.47 -5.28 -12.23
C THR A 477 -10.54 -6.12 -11.36
N ARG A 478 -10.46 -7.42 -11.64
CA ARG A 478 -9.61 -8.37 -10.92
C ARG A 478 -8.37 -8.73 -11.72
N LEU A 479 -7.21 -8.64 -11.09
CA LEU A 479 -5.90 -8.92 -11.67
C LEU A 479 -5.13 -9.85 -10.73
N ASN A 480 -4.46 -10.84 -11.29
CA ASN A 480 -3.55 -11.69 -10.54
C ASN A 480 -2.11 -11.31 -10.90
N LEU A 481 -1.32 -10.92 -9.90
CA LEU A 481 0.04 -10.45 -10.10
C LEU A 481 1.03 -11.62 -10.08
N SER A 482 2.09 -11.48 -10.86
CA SER A 482 3.22 -12.40 -10.95
C SER A 482 4.53 -11.63 -11.02
N ASP A 483 5.65 -12.35 -10.97
CA ASP A 483 6.99 -11.79 -11.15
C ASP A 483 7.24 -11.31 -12.60
N GLN A 484 6.45 -11.81 -13.55
CA GLN A 484 6.45 -11.42 -14.95
C GLN A 484 5.50 -10.26 -15.28
N THR A 485 4.67 -9.83 -14.33
CA THR A 485 3.78 -8.68 -14.55
C THR A 485 4.60 -7.41 -14.63
N ASP A 486 4.34 -6.60 -15.64
CA ASP A 486 5.00 -5.31 -15.88
C ASP A 486 4.05 -4.12 -15.74
N LEU A 487 4.59 -2.90 -15.68
CA LEU A 487 3.77 -1.68 -15.56
C LEU A 487 2.86 -1.46 -16.78
N SER A 488 3.31 -1.84 -17.96
CA SER A 488 2.54 -1.80 -19.20
C SER A 488 1.31 -2.72 -19.16
N ASP A 489 1.40 -3.86 -18.47
CA ASP A 489 0.28 -4.78 -18.27
C ASP A 489 -0.80 -4.21 -17.34
N LEU A 490 -0.44 -3.23 -16.50
CA LEU A 490 -1.35 -2.59 -15.56
C LEU A 490 -1.94 -1.31 -16.14
N PHE A 491 -1.09 -0.43 -16.64
CA PHE A 491 -1.45 0.93 -17.03
C PHE A 491 -1.67 1.09 -18.54
N GLY A 492 -1.02 0.29 -19.36
CA GLY A 492 -1.17 0.31 -20.82
C GLY A 492 0.15 0.44 -21.56
N SER A 493 0.08 0.31 -22.88
CA SER A 493 1.22 0.48 -23.79
C SER A 493 0.72 0.83 -25.18
N ASP A 494 1.62 1.30 -26.04
CA ASP A 494 1.34 1.42 -27.47
C ASP A 494 1.33 0.04 -28.12
N VAL A 495 0.19 -0.32 -28.70
CA VAL A 495 0.00 -1.59 -29.39
C VAL A 495 -0.02 -1.37 -30.91
N PRO A 496 0.50 -2.31 -31.71
CA PRO A 496 0.46 -2.21 -33.15
C PRO A 496 -1.00 -2.28 -33.64
N ILE A 497 -1.36 -1.37 -34.54
CA ILE A 497 -2.64 -1.32 -35.24
C ILE A 497 -2.40 -1.31 -36.75
N VAL A 498 -3.35 -1.83 -37.52
CA VAL A 498 -3.32 -1.76 -38.99
C VAL A 498 -4.29 -0.65 -39.40
N LEU A 499 -3.79 0.35 -40.12
CA LEU A 499 -4.59 1.44 -40.67
C LEU A 499 -5.41 0.96 -41.87
N GLU A 500 -6.41 1.75 -42.28
CA GLU A 500 -7.29 1.40 -43.41
C GLU A 500 -6.55 1.21 -44.74
N ASP A 501 -5.38 1.82 -44.89
CA ASP A 501 -4.49 1.69 -46.06
C ASP A 501 -3.58 0.43 -46.00
N GLY A 502 -3.71 -0.38 -44.96
CA GLY A 502 -2.91 -1.59 -44.73
C GLY A 502 -1.54 -1.35 -44.11
N SER A 503 -1.17 -0.10 -43.81
CA SER A 503 0.08 0.22 -43.13
C SER A 503 0.02 -0.09 -41.63
N ALA A 504 1.17 -0.41 -41.04
CA ALA A 504 1.28 -0.63 -39.60
C ALA A 504 1.53 0.70 -38.88
N SER A 505 0.71 0.98 -37.87
CA SER A 505 0.86 2.10 -36.95
C SER A 505 0.80 1.59 -35.50
N PHE A 506 0.88 2.49 -34.53
CA PHE A 506 0.76 2.17 -33.13
C PHE A 506 -0.26 3.09 -32.48
N ALA A 507 -1.08 2.54 -31.59
CA ALA A 507 -2.03 3.30 -30.80
C ALA A 507 -1.94 2.90 -29.34
N TRP A 508 -2.06 3.89 -28.47
CA TRP A 508 -2.12 3.65 -27.03
C TRP A 508 -3.34 2.79 -26.69
N LYS A 509 -3.11 1.73 -25.91
CA LYS A 509 -4.16 0.92 -25.32
C LYS A 509 -4.04 0.95 -23.81
N ASP A 510 -5.10 1.41 -23.15
CA ASP A 510 -5.20 1.42 -21.70
C ASP A 510 -5.09 0.01 -21.13
N GLY A 511 -4.27 -0.11 -20.09
CA GLY A 511 -4.23 -1.29 -19.26
C GLY A 511 -5.46 -1.41 -18.36
N PRO A 512 -5.74 -2.60 -17.82
CA PRO A 512 -6.90 -2.88 -16.97
C PRO A 512 -6.98 -1.99 -15.73
N VAL A 513 -5.86 -1.63 -15.11
CA VAL A 513 -5.84 -0.73 -13.93
C VAL A 513 -6.15 0.70 -14.35
N LEU A 514 -5.53 1.21 -15.43
CA LEU A 514 -5.82 2.56 -15.92
C LEU A 514 -7.28 2.69 -16.37
N ASN A 515 -7.80 1.70 -17.08
CA ASN A 515 -9.21 1.67 -17.48
C ASN A 515 -10.15 1.66 -16.25
N ALA A 516 -9.79 0.92 -15.20
CA ALA A 516 -10.56 0.91 -13.95
C ALA A 516 -10.50 2.26 -13.20
N ILE A 517 -9.35 2.95 -13.24
CA ILE A 517 -9.18 4.31 -12.70
C ILE A 517 -10.07 5.30 -13.46
N LYS A 518 -10.05 5.27 -14.80
CA LYS A 518 -10.85 6.17 -15.65
C LYS A 518 -12.36 6.00 -15.45
N ASN A 519 -12.82 4.78 -15.16
CA ASN A 519 -14.24 4.46 -15.02
C ASN A 519 -14.74 4.36 -13.57
N GLY A 520 -13.90 4.61 -12.57
CA GLY A 520 -14.32 4.55 -11.16
C GLY A 520 -14.59 3.14 -10.62
N HIS A 521 -14.01 2.10 -11.24
CA HIS A 521 -14.22 0.70 -10.83
C HIS A 521 -13.45 0.35 -9.55
N TRP A 522 -13.92 -0.66 -8.83
CA TRP A 522 -13.11 -1.34 -7.82
C TRP A 522 -12.02 -2.16 -8.49
N ILE A 523 -10.85 -2.23 -7.86
CA ILE A 523 -9.67 -2.92 -8.38
C ILE A 523 -9.22 -3.93 -7.32
N LEU A 524 -9.13 -5.21 -7.70
CA LEU A 524 -8.62 -6.28 -6.85
C LEU A 524 -7.30 -6.82 -7.42
N LEU A 525 -6.22 -6.66 -6.65
CA LEU A 525 -4.89 -7.16 -6.94
C LEU A 525 -4.61 -8.43 -6.11
N ASP A 526 -4.67 -9.59 -6.75
CA ASP A 526 -4.34 -10.88 -6.14
C ASP A 526 -2.84 -11.18 -6.21
N GLU A 527 -2.35 -11.96 -5.24
CA GLU A 527 -0.95 -12.39 -5.09
C GLU A 527 0.05 -11.22 -5.14
N MET A 528 -0.27 -10.13 -4.43
CA MET A 528 0.52 -8.89 -4.45
C MET A 528 2.01 -9.08 -4.11
N ASN A 529 2.34 -10.09 -3.33
CA ASN A 529 3.72 -10.43 -2.96
C ASN A 529 4.52 -11.22 -4.02
N LEU A 530 3.90 -11.60 -5.14
CA LEU A 530 4.58 -12.13 -6.31
C LEU A 530 5.01 -11.04 -7.28
N ALA A 531 4.42 -9.85 -7.19
CA ALA A 531 4.73 -8.73 -8.07
C ALA A 531 6.22 -8.32 -7.99
N SER A 532 6.75 -7.85 -9.12
CA SER A 532 8.08 -7.25 -9.20
C SER A 532 8.15 -5.94 -8.40
N GLN A 533 9.36 -5.54 -8.00
CA GLN A 533 9.56 -4.32 -7.22
C GLN A 533 9.14 -3.06 -8.01
N SER A 534 9.44 -3.01 -9.31
CA SER A 534 9.02 -1.92 -10.19
C SER A 534 7.50 -1.78 -10.26
N VAL A 535 6.76 -2.90 -10.28
CA VAL A 535 5.28 -2.87 -10.24
C VAL A 535 4.76 -2.31 -8.92
N LEU A 536 5.31 -2.77 -7.79
CA LEU A 536 4.92 -2.24 -6.48
C LEU A 536 5.24 -0.73 -6.36
N GLU A 537 6.35 -0.29 -6.93
CA GLU A 537 6.74 1.11 -6.94
C GLU A 537 5.83 1.97 -7.82
N GLY A 538 5.50 1.52 -9.03
CA GLY A 538 4.53 2.21 -9.90
C GLY A 538 3.13 2.29 -9.29
N LEU A 539 2.72 1.29 -8.50
CA LEU A 539 1.46 1.33 -7.75
C LEU A 539 1.46 2.31 -6.58
N ASN A 540 2.62 2.76 -6.06
CA ASN A 540 2.65 3.72 -4.95
C ASN A 540 1.87 5.00 -5.26
N ALA A 541 1.95 5.48 -6.51
CA ALA A 541 1.25 6.66 -6.98
C ALA A 541 -0.28 6.57 -6.80
N CYS A 542 -0.82 5.37 -7.03
CA CYS A 542 -2.25 5.08 -6.91
C CYS A 542 -2.71 4.94 -5.45
N LEU A 543 -1.81 4.51 -4.56
CA LEU A 543 -2.11 4.15 -3.18
C LEU A 543 -1.76 5.25 -2.17
N ASP A 544 -1.09 6.31 -2.61
CA ASP A 544 -0.73 7.45 -1.77
C ASP A 544 -1.87 8.47 -1.67
N HIS A 545 -1.79 9.36 -0.68
CA HIS A 545 -2.79 10.38 -0.38
C HIS A 545 -3.09 11.32 -1.57
N ARG A 546 -2.09 11.60 -2.41
CA ARG A 546 -2.22 12.44 -3.62
C ARG A 546 -3.10 11.82 -4.70
N ARG A 547 -3.15 10.48 -4.77
CA ARG A 547 -3.96 9.75 -5.77
C ARG A 547 -3.72 10.22 -7.19
N GLN A 548 -2.47 10.48 -7.55
CA GLN A 548 -2.11 10.97 -8.87
C GLN A 548 -1.16 9.97 -9.51
N LEU A 549 -1.62 9.33 -10.57
CA LEU A 549 -0.85 8.41 -11.40
C LEU A 549 -0.32 9.18 -12.61
N PHE A 550 0.98 9.45 -12.65
CA PHE A 550 1.63 9.94 -13.86
C PHE A 550 2.03 8.76 -14.75
N ILE A 551 1.68 8.84 -16.03
CA ILE A 551 2.08 7.88 -17.07
C ILE A 551 2.96 8.62 -18.06
N ALA A 552 4.22 8.22 -18.14
CA ALA A 552 5.25 8.91 -18.91
C ALA A 552 5.00 8.82 -20.41
N GLU A 553 4.54 7.66 -20.89
CA GLU A 553 4.21 7.40 -22.29
C GLU A 553 3.09 8.31 -22.83
N LEU A 554 2.20 8.71 -21.93
CA LEU A 554 1.12 9.66 -22.23
C LEU A 554 1.48 11.11 -21.88
N ASN A 555 2.60 11.33 -21.20
CA ASN A 555 2.97 12.56 -20.49
C ASN A 555 1.76 13.19 -19.76
N ARG A 556 1.02 12.37 -19.00
CA ARG A 556 -0.24 12.77 -18.38
C ARG A 556 -0.42 12.20 -16.99
N THR A 557 -0.98 13.02 -16.11
CA THR A 557 -1.39 12.63 -14.76
C THR A 557 -2.88 12.29 -14.74
N PHE A 558 -3.22 11.14 -14.16
CA PHE A 558 -4.57 10.67 -13.92
C PHE A 558 -4.88 10.71 -12.43
N GLU A 559 -6.02 11.31 -12.07
CA GLU A 559 -6.47 11.34 -10.69
C GLU A 559 -7.25 10.07 -10.35
N VAL A 560 -6.77 9.35 -9.35
CA VAL A 560 -7.37 8.10 -8.86
C VAL A 560 -8.59 8.43 -8.02
N GLY A 561 -9.77 8.32 -8.65
CA GLY A 561 -11.06 8.57 -8.02
C GLY A 561 -11.65 9.96 -8.27
N ALA A 562 -11.27 10.63 -9.36
CA ALA A 562 -11.99 11.80 -9.87
C ALA A 562 -13.33 11.41 -10.53
N GLY A 563 -14.34 12.29 -10.45
CA GLY A 563 -15.67 12.10 -11.07
C GLY A 563 -16.73 11.45 -10.16
N SER A 564 -17.80 10.93 -10.76
CA SER A 564 -18.98 10.37 -10.06
C SER A 564 -18.77 8.97 -9.46
N GLY A 565 -17.58 8.37 -9.60
CA GLY A 565 -17.24 7.05 -9.05
C GLY A 565 -15.80 7.01 -8.57
N ARG A 566 -15.58 6.86 -7.25
CA ARG A 566 -14.24 6.76 -6.66
C ARG A 566 -13.74 5.31 -6.80
N SER A 567 -12.69 5.10 -7.61
CA SER A 567 -12.02 3.80 -7.68
C SER A 567 -11.48 3.38 -6.30
N ARG A 568 -11.69 2.11 -5.94
CA ARG A 568 -11.25 1.56 -4.65
C ARG A 568 -10.31 0.39 -4.86
N PHE A 569 -9.15 0.43 -4.21
CA PHE A 569 -8.14 -0.62 -4.28
C PHE A 569 -8.30 -1.64 -3.16
N PHE A 570 -8.32 -2.91 -3.56
CA PHE A 570 -8.23 -4.09 -2.72
C PHE A 570 -7.01 -4.89 -3.16
N ALA A 571 -6.30 -5.45 -2.20
CA ALA A 571 -5.20 -6.35 -2.44
C ALA A 571 -5.35 -7.59 -1.58
N CYS A 572 -5.01 -8.75 -2.14
CA CYS A 572 -5.02 -10.02 -1.42
C CYS A 572 -3.65 -10.67 -1.57
N GLN A 573 -3.14 -11.25 -0.49
CA GLN A 573 -1.92 -12.05 -0.52
C GLN A 573 -1.96 -13.22 0.45
N ASN A 574 -1.12 -14.21 0.19
CA ASN A 574 -0.87 -15.30 1.11
C ASN A 574 0.41 -15.00 1.94
N PRO A 575 0.49 -15.42 3.20
CA PRO A 575 1.68 -15.26 4.02
C PRO A 575 2.95 -15.81 3.36
N ARG A 576 4.09 -15.16 3.62
CA ARG A 576 5.40 -15.50 3.02
C ARG A 576 5.84 -16.94 3.29
N LYS A 577 5.42 -17.51 4.43
CA LYS A 577 5.78 -18.86 4.86
C LYS A 577 5.21 -19.96 3.95
N GLN A 578 4.24 -19.65 3.09
CA GLN A 578 3.54 -20.62 2.24
C GLN A 578 4.23 -20.86 0.88
N GLY A 579 5.54 -20.59 0.78
CA GLY A 579 6.34 -20.87 -0.41
C GLY A 579 5.95 -20.05 -1.64
N GLY A 580 6.44 -20.47 -2.81
CA GLY A 580 6.08 -19.90 -4.13
C GLY A 580 6.80 -18.60 -4.49
N ASN A 581 8.07 -18.41 -4.07
CA ASN A 581 8.86 -17.19 -4.33
C ASN A 581 8.24 -15.87 -3.84
N ARG A 582 7.29 -15.94 -2.90
CA ARG A 582 6.62 -14.78 -2.29
C ARG A 582 7.60 -13.89 -1.53
N ARG A 583 7.65 -12.61 -1.92
CA ARG A 583 8.52 -11.59 -1.31
C ARG A 583 7.80 -10.89 -0.15
N ALA A 584 8.53 -10.12 0.65
CA ALA A 584 7.86 -9.22 1.60
C ALA A 584 7.56 -7.98 0.82
N LEU A 585 6.38 -7.47 1.05
CA LEU A 585 6.09 -6.12 0.70
C LEU A 585 6.92 -5.18 1.59
N PRO A 586 7.53 -4.13 1.01
CA PRO A 586 8.18 -3.09 1.78
C PRO A 586 7.21 -2.51 2.82
N LYS A 587 7.71 -2.20 4.03
CA LYS A 587 6.89 -1.61 5.10
C LYS A 587 6.19 -0.33 4.63
N SER A 588 6.90 0.50 3.88
CA SER A 588 6.36 1.73 3.30
C SER A 588 5.12 1.48 2.44
N PHE A 589 5.12 0.39 1.69
CA PHE A 589 4.05 -0.05 0.80
C PHE A 589 2.84 -0.52 1.62
N VAL A 590 3.05 -1.44 2.58
CA VAL A 590 1.99 -1.96 3.45
C VAL A 590 1.30 -0.84 4.26
N ASN A 591 2.07 0.14 4.73
CA ASN A 591 1.52 1.28 5.49
C ASN A 591 0.54 2.17 4.69
N ARG A 592 0.40 1.98 3.38
CA ARG A 592 -0.62 2.64 2.55
C ARG A 592 -1.97 1.93 2.61
N PHE A 593 -2.02 0.70 3.10
CA PHE A 593 -3.23 -0.09 3.22
C PHE A 593 -3.79 -0.08 4.65
N THR A 594 -5.10 -0.25 4.77
CA THR A 594 -5.73 -0.84 5.95
C THR A 594 -5.58 -2.35 5.83
N SER A 595 -4.82 -2.96 6.73
CA SER A 595 -4.49 -4.39 6.67
C SER A 595 -5.46 -5.21 7.51
N ILE A 596 -5.99 -6.27 6.93
CA ILE A 596 -6.92 -7.21 7.56
C ILE A 596 -6.32 -8.61 7.47
N TYR A 597 -6.17 -9.25 8.62
CA TYR A 597 -5.86 -10.67 8.67
C TYR A 597 -7.15 -11.49 8.49
N ALA A 598 -7.18 -12.29 7.42
CA ALA A 598 -8.26 -13.23 7.13
C ALA A 598 -7.95 -14.57 7.78
N GLU A 599 -8.76 -14.92 8.78
CA GLU A 599 -8.64 -16.16 9.53
C GLU A 599 -9.06 -17.38 8.70
N ASP A 600 -8.56 -18.55 9.09
CA ASP A 600 -8.90 -19.81 8.44
C ASP A 600 -10.35 -20.19 8.68
N LEU A 601 -10.96 -20.85 7.70
CA LEU A 601 -12.34 -21.30 7.79
C LEU A 601 -12.46 -22.41 8.82
N THR A 602 -13.44 -22.30 9.69
CA THR A 602 -13.80 -23.34 10.66
C THR A 602 -14.60 -24.44 9.99
N ALA A 603 -14.73 -25.60 10.64
CA ALA A 603 -15.58 -26.68 10.14
C ALA A 603 -17.05 -26.25 9.98
N ASP A 604 -17.53 -25.35 10.84
CA ASP A 604 -18.87 -24.79 10.73
C ASP A 604 -19.02 -23.92 9.47
N ASP A 605 -18.03 -23.08 9.17
CA ASP A 605 -17.98 -22.31 7.92
C ASP A 605 -18.05 -23.23 6.70
N GLU A 606 -17.26 -24.31 6.69
CA GLU A 606 -17.19 -25.25 5.57
C GLU A 606 -18.53 -25.97 5.35
N ARG A 607 -19.20 -26.39 6.43
CA ARG A 607 -20.55 -27.00 6.36
C ARG A 607 -21.57 -26.02 5.75
N ILE A 608 -21.61 -24.78 6.25
CA ILE A 608 -22.55 -23.75 5.75
C ILE A 608 -22.30 -23.46 4.27
N ILE A 609 -21.03 -23.35 3.85
CA ILE A 609 -20.66 -23.04 2.47
C ILE A 609 -21.03 -24.19 1.52
N ILE A 610 -20.68 -25.44 1.87
CA ILE A 610 -20.99 -26.61 1.04
C ILE A 610 -22.51 -26.81 1.01
N GLY A 611 -23.19 -26.68 2.15
CA GLY A 611 -24.64 -26.72 2.26
C GLY A 611 -25.29 -25.72 1.32
N LYS A 612 -24.83 -24.47 1.28
CA LYS A 612 -25.35 -23.47 0.33
C LYS A 612 -25.15 -23.86 -1.13
N CYS A 613 -23.97 -24.39 -1.48
CA CYS A 613 -23.62 -24.71 -2.86
C CYS A 613 -24.35 -25.96 -3.38
N PHE A 614 -24.63 -26.94 -2.52
CA PHE A 614 -25.10 -28.27 -2.89
C PHE A 614 -26.37 -28.72 -2.15
N SER A 615 -27.14 -27.79 -1.55
CA SER A 615 -28.33 -28.10 -0.73
C SER A 615 -29.40 -28.95 -1.42
N ARG A 616 -29.38 -29.02 -2.76
CA ARG A 616 -30.35 -29.78 -3.56
C ARG A 616 -29.86 -31.18 -3.91
N ASP A 617 -28.57 -31.43 -3.77
CA ASP A 617 -27.89 -32.62 -4.30
C ASP A 617 -27.22 -33.47 -3.22
N LEU A 618 -26.90 -32.89 -2.05
CA LEU A 618 -26.23 -33.56 -0.93
C LEU A 618 -26.97 -33.31 0.39
N ASP A 619 -27.11 -34.38 1.18
CA ASP A 619 -27.69 -34.32 2.53
C ASP A 619 -26.72 -33.69 3.55
N GLU A 620 -27.27 -33.04 4.59
CA GLU A 620 -26.45 -32.39 5.63
C GLU A 620 -25.51 -33.36 6.34
N ASP A 621 -25.95 -34.60 6.58
CA ASP A 621 -25.12 -35.65 7.21
C ASP A 621 -23.90 -36.00 6.36
N VAL A 622 -24.08 -36.09 5.04
CA VAL A 622 -22.99 -36.37 4.08
C VAL A 622 -21.99 -35.21 4.11
N ILE A 623 -22.46 -33.97 4.11
CA ILE A 623 -21.61 -32.78 4.19
C ILE A 623 -20.83 -32.75 5.51
N ALA A 624 -21.49 -33.06 6.63
CA ALA A 624 -20.85 -33.12 7.94
C ALA A 624 -19.73 -34.18 7.97
N GLN A 625 -19.95 -35.36 7.37
CA GLN A 625 -18.94 -36.41 7.24
C GLN A 625 -17.78 -35.99 6.33
N MET A 626 -18.05 -35.30 5.21
CA MET A 626 -16.99 -34.78 4.32
C MET A 626 -16.06 -33.82 5.07
N VAL A 627 -16.63 -32.88 5.84
CA VAL A 627 -15.86 -31.93 6.65
C VAL A 627 -15.07 -32.66 7.74
N ALA A 628 -15.67 -33.64 8.43
CA ALA A 628 -14.99 -34.43 9.45
C ALA A 628 -13.80 -35.25 8.90
N VAL A 629 -13.92 -35.78 7.67
CA VAL A 629 -12.80 -36.43 6.96
C VAL A 629 -11.67 -35.44 6.77
N LYS A 630 -11.94 -34.23 6.27
CA LYS A 630 -10.92 -33.20 6.09
C LYS A 630 -10.25 -32.79 7.40
N GLU A 631 -11.00 -32.61 8.49
CA GLU A 631 -10.44 -32.31 9.81
C GLU A 631 -9.49 -33.42 10.29
N THR A 632 -9.89 -34.68 10.11
CA THR A 632 -9.07 -35.85 10.46
C THR A 632 -7.78 -35.88 9.64
N ILE A 633 -7.87 -35.62 8.33
CA ILE A 633 -6.69 -35.54 7.44
C ILE A 633 -5.73 -34.45 7.90
N VAL A 634 -6.23 -33.24 8.17
CA VAL A 634 -5.40 -32.11 8.62
C VAL A 634 -4.74 -32.41 9.96
N HIS A 635 -5.49 -33.01 10.90
CA HIS A 635 -4.95 -33.43 12.19
C HIS A 635 -3.81 -34.44 12.03
N GLU A 636 -4.02 -35.51 11.26
CA GLU A 636 -3.02 -36.55 11.00
C GLU A 636 -1.76 -36.01 10.34
N ILE A 637 -1.87 -35.08 9.38
CA ILE A 637 -0.70 -34.45 8.74
C ILE A 637 0.06 -33.58 9.74
N SER A 638 -0.64 -32.95 10.69
CA SER A 638 -0.01 -32.08 11.68
C SER A 638 0.69 -32.86 12.81
N THR A 639 0.21 -34.05 13.15
CA THR A 639 0.73 -34.89 14.23
C THR A 639 1.74 -35.92 13.75
N ASP A 640 1.51 -36.52 12.58
CA ASP A 640 2.39 -37.52 11.97
C ASP A 640 3.27 -36.86 10.90
N GLY A 641 4.50 -36.51 11.29
CA GLY A 641 5.48 -35.89 10.39
C GLY A 641 5.94 -36.77 9.21
N HIS A 642 5.53 -38.04 9.14
CA HIS A 642 5.84 -38.93 8.02
C HIS A 642 4.69 -39.04 7.02
N PHE A 643 3.44 -38.83 7.45
CA PHE A 643 2.26 -38.94 6.59
C PHE A 643 2.21 -37.81 5.55
N ALA A 644 2.05 -38.18 4.28
CA ALA A 644 2.01 -37.25 3.15
C ALA A 644 3.25 -36.31 3.06
N SER A 645 4.39 -36.75 3.61
CA SER A 645 5.66 -35.99 3.55
C SER A 645 6.24 -35.96 2.13
N ASP A 646 6.11 -37.06 1.39
CA ASP A 646 6.60 -37.21 0.02
C ASP A 646 5.76 -36.40 -0.98
N GLY A 647 6.27 -35.22 -1.33
CA GLY A 647 5.58 -34.25 -2.20
C GLY A 647 4.91 -33.08 -1.48
N ALA A 648 5.20 -32.92 -0.18
CA ALA A 648 4.84 -31.75 0.60
C ALA A 648 5.33 -30.43 -0.03
N PRO A 649 4.66 -29.29 0.26
CA PRO A 649 3.52 -29.15 1.15
C PRO A 649 2.20 -29.60 0.52
N PHE A 650 1.46 -30.50 1.21
CA PHE A 650 0.07 -30.81 0.89
C PHE A 650 -0.85 -29.96 1.78
N GLU A 651 -1.48 -28.97 1.17
CA GLU A 651 -2.54 -28.21 1.83
C GLU A 651 -3.89 -28.67 1.29
N PHE A 652 -4.73 -29.17 2.20
CA PHE A 652 -6.12 -29.49 1.92
C PHE A 652 -7.00 -28.34 2.38
N ASN A 653 -7.70 -27.71 1.44
CA ASN A 653 -8.51 -26.52 1.71
C ASN A 653 -9.95 -26.71 1.19
N LEU A 654 -10.81 -25.71 1.45
CA LEU A 654 -12.20 -25.72 1.00
C LEU A 654 -12.37 -26.00 -0.50
N ARG A 655 -11.42 -25.63 -1.37
CA ARG A 655 -11.52 -25.93 -2.81
C ARG A 655 -11.49 -27.42 -3.09
N ASP A 656 -10.75 -28.20 -2.29
CA ASP A 656 -10.72 -29.66 -2.42
C ASP A 656 -12.06 -30.27 -1.97
N LEU A 657 -12.64 -29.76 -0.88
CA LEU A 657 -13.99 -30.14 -0.44
C LEU A 657 -15.07 -29.82 -1.48
N LEU A 658 -15.04 -28.60 -2.06
CA LEU A 658 -15.98 -28.20 -3.11
C LEU A 658 -15.85 -29.08 -4.37
N ARG A 659 -14.61 -29.42 -4.79
CA ARG A 659 -14.38 -30.34 -5.90
C ARG A 659 -14.86 -31.76 -5.58
N TRP A 660 -14.67 -32.22 -4.35
CA TRP A 660 -15.15 -33.52 -3.92
C TRP A 660 -16.68 -33.58 -3.92
N ALA A 661 -17.36 -32.53 -3.44
CA ALA A 661 -18.81 -32.40 -3.51
C ALA A 661 -19.30 -32.40 -4.96
N GLU A 662 -18.71 -31.55 -5.82
CA GLU A 662 -19.08 -31.44 -7.23
C GLU A 662 -18.92 -32.78 -7.98
N LEU A 663 -17.80 -33.47 -7.77
CA LEU A 663 -17.57 -34.78 -8.37
C LEU A 663 -18.48 -35.87 -7.81
N THR A 664 -18.84 -35.80 -6.53
CA THR A 664 -19.80 -36.72 -5.91
C THR A 664 -21.16 -36.58 -6.57
N VAL A 665 -21.64 -35.35 -6.77
CA VAL A 665 -22.91 -35.07 -7.47
C VAL A 665 -22.87 -35.55 -8.93
N LYS A 666 -21.79 -35.24 -9.66
CA LYS A 666 -21.64 -35.63 -11.08
C LYS A 666 -21.51 -37.14 -11.29
N SER A 667 -20.75 -37.82 -10.44
CA SER A 667 -20.46 -39.26 -10.58
C SER A 667 -21.44 -40.17 -9.84
N LYS A 668 -22.26 -39.60 -8.94
CA LYS A 668 -23.11 -40.31 -7.97
C LYS A 668 -22.35 -41.35 -7.14
N ASP A 669 -21.06 -41.08 -6.87
CA ASP A 669 -20.19 -41.97 -6.11
C ASP A 669 -19.16 -41.16 -5.31
N ILE A 670 -19.44 -41.06 -4.01
CA ILE A 670 -18.63 -40.28 -3.06
C ILE A 670 -17.23 -40.87 -2.84
N ALA A 671 -17.12 -42.21 -2.84
CA ALA A 671 -15.85 -42.91 -2.62
C ALA A 671 -14.94 -42.78 -3.84
N TYR A 672 -15.52 -42.87 -5.05
CA TYR A 672 -14.80 -42.60 -6.29
C TYR A 672 -14.27 -41.17 -6.35
N ALA A 673 -15.11 -40.19 -6.01
CA ALA A 673 -14.72 -38.79 -5.98
C ALA A 673 -13.60 -38.53 -4.94
N PHE A 674 -13.67 -39.19 -3.77
CA PHE A 674 -12.63 -39.11 -2.74
C PHE A 674 -11.29 -39.70 -3.20
N ASP A 675 -11.29 -40.90 -3.82
CA ASP A 675 -10.07 -41.54 -4.36
C ASP A 675 -9.36 -40.62 -5.36
N LEU A 676 -10.12 -39.96 -6.24
CA LEU A 676 -9.58 -39.05 -7.24
C LEU A 676 -8.96 -37.78 -6.64
N ILE A 677 -9.66 -37.13 -5.71
CA ILE A 677 -9.27 -35.82 -5.18
C ILE A 677 -8.22 -35.92 -4.07
N PHE A 678 -8.31 -36.91 -3.19
CA PHE A 678 -7.45 -37.00 -2.00
C PHE A 678 -6.39 -38.10 -2.13
N VAL A 679 -6.80 -39.32 -2.50
CA VAL A 679 -5.90 -40.49 -2.45
C VAL A 679 -4.85 -40.46 -3.57
N ARG A 680 -5.26 -40.19 -4.81
CA ARG A 680 -4.35 -40.24 -5.98
C ARG A 680 -3.26 -39.15 -5.99
N ARG A 681 -3.42 -38.10 -5.19
CA ARG A 681 -2.39 -37.06 -5.01
C ARG A 681 -1.18 -37.55 -4.22
N LEU A 682 -1.36 -38.58 -3.38
CA LEU A 682 -0.31 -39.12 -2.52
C LEU A 682 0.65 -39.99 -3.33
N ARG A 683 1.95 -39.87 -3.04
CA ARG A 683 3.00 -40.57 -3.79
C ARG A 683 3.19 -42.01 -3.32
N THR A 684 3.16 -42.24 -2.00
CA THR A 684 3.46 -43.56 -1.44
C THR A 684 2.20 -44.45 -1.35
N PRO A 685 2.32 -45.78 -1.52
CA PRO A 685 1.21 -46.70 -1.32
C PRO A 685 0.70 -46.74 0.13
N GLU A 686 1.57 -46.47 1.09
CA GLU A 686 1.24 -46.46 2.52
C GLU A 686 0.37 -45.26 2.89
N ASP A 687 0.73 -44.05 2.45
CA ASP A 687 -0.09 -42.84 2.61
C ASP A 687 -1.46 -43.03 1.96
N ARG A 688 -1.51 -43.64 0.77
CA ARG A 688 -2.78 -43.95 0.08
C ARG A 688 -3.66 -44.89 0.90
N ARG A 689 -3.07 -45.88 1.58
CA ARG A 689 -3.80 -46.81 2.44
C ARG A 689 -4.34 -46.08 3.68
N LYS A 690 -3.50 -45.28 4.35
CA LYS A 690 -3.89 -44.47 5.50
C LYS A 690 -5.04 -43.50 5.14
N MET A 691 -4.94 -42.80 4.00
CA MET A 691 -5.98 -41.90 3.50
C MET A 691 -7.32 -42.61 3.24
N ARG A 692 -7.30 -43.82 2.67
CA ARG A 692 -8.52 -44.63 2.49
C ARG A 692 -9.12 -45.09 3.81
N ASN A 693 -8.29 -45.46 4.79
CA ASN A 693 -8.76 -45.87 6.10
C ASN A 693 -9.51 -44.73 6.81
N ILE A 694 -9.02 -43.49 6.71
CA ILE A 694 -9.71 -42.31 7.24
C ILE A 694 -11.12 -42.18 6.63
N PHE A 695 -11.26 -42.37 5.31
CA PHE A 695 -12.57 -42.35 4.65
C PHE A 695 -13.49 -43.48 5.15
N VAL A 696 -12.98 -44.70 5.22
CA VAL A 696 -13.75 -45.88 5.68
C VAL A 696 -14.25 -45.69 7.11
N GLU A 697 -13.43 -45.11 7.99
CA GLU A 697 -13.80 -44.85 9.37
C GLU A 697 -14.99 -43.88 9.48
N LYS A 698 -15.03 -42.83 8.66
CA LYS A 698 -16.08 -41.80 8.74
C LYS A 698 -17.35 -42.15 7.95
N PHE A 699 -17.22 -42.79 6.79
CA PHE A 699 -18.34 -43.11 5.91
C PHE A 699 -18.86 -44.54 6.04
N GLY A 700 -18.09 -45.47 6.62
CA GLY A 700 -18.42 -46.90 6.65
C GLY A 700 -18.42 -47.57 5.26
N LEU A 701 -17.97 -46.86 4.22
CA LEU A 701 -17.96 -47.31 2.83
C LEU A 701 -16.53 -47.67 2.41
N GLN A 702 -16.37 -48.74 1.63
CA GLN A 702 -15.06 -49.08 1.07
C GLN A 702 -14.66 -48.12 -0.06
N CYS A 703 -13.49 -47.49 0.09
CA CYS A 703 -12.87 -46.68 -0.96
C CYS A 703 -11.92 -47.55 -1.80
N LEU A 704 -12.45 -48.23 -2.81
CA LEU A 704 -11.66 -49.11 -3.67
C LEU A 704 -10.88 -48.32 -4.74
N PRO A 705 -9.66 -48.76 -5.13
CA PRO A 705 -8.94 -48.16 -6.24
C PRO A 705 -9.75 -48.26 -7.53
N SER A 706 -10.00 -47.13 -8.19
CA SER A 706 -10.73 -47.17 -9.46
C SER A 706 -9.85 -47.72 -10.59
N ILE A 707 -10.18 -48.91 -11.09
CA ILE A 707 -9.55 -49.50 -12.27
C ILE A 707 -10.20 -48.87 -13.50
N ALA A 708 -9.44 -48.09 -14.26
CA ALA A 708 -9.94 -47.44 -15.47
C ALA A 708 -10.02 -48.47 -16.61
N SER A 709 -11.24 -48.87 -17.00
CA SER A 709 -11.48 -49.56 -18.25
C SER A 709 -11.56 -48.54 -19.38
N VAL A 710 -10.93 -48.83 -20.53
CA VAL A 710 -10.98 -47.96 -21.70
C VAL A 710 -11.84 -48.64 -22.75
N SER A 711 -12.92 -47.99 -23.18
CA SER A 711 -13.71 -48.42 -24.33
C SER A 711 -13.81 -47.31 -25.36
N ILE A 712 -13.58 -47.66 -26.62
CA ILE A 712 -13.46 -46.69 -27.71
C ILE A 712 -14.49 -47.05 -28.78
N SER A 713 -15.32 -46.08 -29.12
CA SER A 713 -16.26 -46.14 -30.26
C SER A 713 -15.91 -45.07 -31.30
N ARG A 714 -16.62 -45.07 -32.44
CA ARG A 714 -16.41 -44.08 -33.52
C ARG A 714 -16.74 -42.65 -33.07
N SER A 715 -17.76 -42.47 -32.24
CA SER A 715 -18.24 -41.15 -31.81
C SER A 715 -17.88 -40.80 -30.37
N ARG A 716 -17.43 -41.77 -29.55
CA ARG A 716 -17.18 -41.57 -28.11
C ARG A 716 -16.02 -42.41 -27.59
N ILE A 717 -15.31 -41.89 -26.60
CA ILE A 717 -14.32 -42.61 -25.78
C ILE A 717 -14.84 -42.63 -24.35
N ARG A 718 -14.89 -43.80 -23.72
CA ARG A 718 -15.16 -43.94 -22.30
C ARG A 718 -13.90 -44.41 -21.58
N ILE A 719 -13.50 -43.69 -20.54
CA ILE A 719 -12.35 -44.00 -19.68
C ILE A 719 -12.89 -44.08 -18.25
N GLY A 720 -13.01 -45.30 -17.72
CA GLY A 720 -13.67 -45.57 -16.44
C GLY A 720 -15.12 -45.08 -16.46
N LYS A 721 -15.44 -44.15 -15.55
CA LYS A 721 -16.78 -43.52 -15.43
C LYS A 721 -16.96 -42.26 -16.29
N VAL A 722 -15.92 -41.82 -17.02
CA VAL A 722 -15.95 -40.60 -17.84
C VAL A 722 -16.18 -40.95 -19.31
N GLU A 723 -17.07 -40.21 -19.97
CA GLU A 723 -17.38 -40.37 -21.40
C GLU A 723 -17.10 -39.05 -22.14
N LEU A 724 -16.33 -39.13 -23.22
CA LEU A 724 -15.88 -38.00 -24.04
C LEU A 724 -16.37 -38.18 -25.49
N SER A 725 -16.91 -37.13 -26.09
CA SER A 725 -17.27 -37.13 -27.52
C SER A 725 -16.02 -37.02 -28.39
N ARG A 726 -15.94 -37.83 -29.44
CA ARG A 726 -14.93 -37.70 -30.50
C ARG A 726 -15.53 -36.86 -31.62
N MET A 727 -14.90 -35.72 -31.92
CA MET A 727 -15.22 -34.99 -33.16
C MET A 727 -14.82 -35.87 -34.33
N GLY A 728 -15.79 -36.29 -35.14
CA GLY A 728 -15.55 -37.11 -36.32
C GLY A 728 -14.62 -36.37 -37.28
N SER A 729 -13.65 -37.07 -37.84
CA SER A 729 -12.91 -36.58 -39.00
C SER A 729 -13.91 -36.14 -40.06
N HIS A 730 -13.89 -34.87 -40.44
CA HIS A 730 -14.34 -34.46 -41.77
C HIS A 730 -13.54 -35.30 -42.78
N MET A 731 -14.08 -36.45 -43.19
CA MET A 731 -13.63 -37.10 -44.41
C MET A 731 -14.17 -36.23 -45.54
N SER A 732 -13.28 -35.41 -46.09
CA SER A 732 -13.36 -34.88 -47.43
C SER A 732 -13.62 -36.05 -48.40
N SER A 733 -14.85 -36.13 -48.91
CA SER A 733 -15.18 -36.86 -50.13
C SER A 733 -14.97 -35.96 -51.33
#